data_AF-A0A7W1CPN5-F1
#
_entry.id   AF-A0A7W1CPN5-F1
#
_cell.length_a   1.000
_cell.length_b   1.000
_cell.length_c   1.000
_cell.angle_alpha   90.00
_cell.angle_beta   90.00
_cell.angle_gamma   90.00
#
_symmetry.space_group_name_H-M   'P 1'
#
loop_
_entity.id
_entity.type
_entity.pdbx_description
1 polymer ?
#
loop_
_entity_poly.entity_id
_entity_poly.type
_entity_poly.pdbx_seq_one_letter_code
_entity_poly.pdbx_strand_id
1 'polypeptide(L)'
;VKLRARSTADAEAASHGLAIALGASFGRTDAVADAKGSVTATFGGDVLGSGGGAGATNLDVEAISGDTALARADAVAGGLFSGQKNDSDAEVDTDTVASIISGAVINLSGALKVVAEGATEADARTKGTGVGALTIGASESTVTVKPTIASFIAAGAQVSAGGSVEVTARSLPDLLPPPTYAIAAYNHATDRIQVLGHGLDTGDSVEYASNNPIANLVTTSDVGGQAVNRVYNVVNVITNGQADPNWLMFGSTFTAGACSSTAASCIDTTRDTVLFSTAHNLITGDRVVYEVGQGGSAAGGLTVTTVQYFVVVIDERTIRLSLTDPTASGWFRDVTNGQITGGNTFTTGSAHTFADGQAVTYYAPKAFEFGSGQVDVTAALRPAPNPDTLWQLDDTPGANNIVLVDADGRPVNHGLTTGERVIYNAQSYDSGAPVLISPLTVGGVYRVVKISDTSFGLKFNDKLTAEQVRFIRPASGGGGTVVRASGTWASAGFGVGQTVTITDAGLSNNGTFTVTAVDGGRLTLSGGSPFTGNLVEGVTALTGSGAQKDRLTRSGGWAGTTITNGTTISVNGTTFTVDTVSGDVVTLTATGLLAAGTVSVSTAAVAATFDGDLIALSPTKTVRGTPPSTPPVGHQAGSDVHSFLRVGDLPLLISGGTTRLVDGETYFVRTTADATKFQLATTAGGTALSFDLGDTRAAAVHRFSPGVNLTPGGAGEQILRLDLGGSSVLPTGFHRLDGPGGVSLGSSATTSGDGRSAATSNGSGGGVVAVGVNRSDLD
;
A
#
# COMPACT_ATOMS: atom_id res chain seq x y z
N VAL A 1 -24.61 62.06 30.26
CA VAL A 1 -23.96 61.94 28.93
C VAL A 1 -23.23 60.61 28.91
N LYS A 2 -23.35 59.84 27.83
CA LYS A 2 -22.67 58.55 27.72
C LYS A 2 -21.98 58.44 26.36
N LEU A 3 -20.66 58.29 26.37
CA LEU A 3 -19.81 58.03 25.23
C LEU A 3 -19.25 56.61 25.40
N ARG A 4 -19.58 55.71 24.47
CA ARG A 4 -19.14 54.32 24.55
C ARG A 4 -18.55 53.89 23.21
N ALA A 5 -17.29 53.47 23.21
CA ALA A 5 -16.64 52.82 22.07
C ALA A 5 -16.54 51.32 22.35
N ARG A 6 -16.86 50.51 21.34
CA ARG A 6 -16.74 49.05 21.38
C ARG A 6 -16.07 48.57 20.11
N SER A 7 -15.08 47.71 20.24
CA SER A 7 -14.55 46.92 19.13
C SER A 7 -14.46 45.46 19.55
N THR A 8 -14.67 44.58 18.57
CA THR A 8 -14.36 43.17 18.66
C THR A 8 -13.49 42.83 17.46
N ALA A 9 -12.23 42.45 17.68
CA ALA A 9 -11.35 41.96 16.63
C ALA A 9 -11.17 40.46 16.81
N ASP A 10 -11.40 39.70 15.75
CA ASP A 10 -11.27 38.25 15.74
C ASP A 10 -10.31 37.89 14.61
N ALA A 11 -9.18 37.26 14.94
CA ALA A 11 -8.17 36.84 13.98
C ALA A 11 -7.92 35.35 14.10
N GLU A 12 -8.16 34.63 13.00
CA GLU A 12 -7.97 33.18 12.91
C GLU A 12 -7.03 32.87 11.74
N ALA A 13 -5.96 32.12 11.99
CA ALA A 13 -5.06 31.64 10.93
C ALA A 13 -4.83 30.13 11.03
N ALA A 14 -5.03 29.43 9.90
CA ALA A 14 -4.83 27.98 9.78
C ALA A 14 -3.94 27.66 8.58
N SER A 15 -2.92 26.82 8.76
CA SER A 15 -2.09 26.29 7.66
C SER A 15 -1.92 24.76 7.72
N HIS A 16 -1.94 24.13 6.54
CA HIS A 16 -1.85 22.67 6.39
C HIS A 16 -0.83 22.29 5.30
N GLY A 17 0.08 21.36 5.62
CA GLY A 17 1.12 20.87 4.72
C GLY A 17 1.23 19.34 4.75
N LEU A 18 1.27 18.72 3.57
CA LEU A 18 1.42 17.29 3.38
C LEU A 18 2.55 16.98 2.40
N ALA A 19 3.61 16.34 2.88
CA ALA A 19 4.68 15.79 2.06
C ALA A 19 4.73 14.28 2.28
N ILE A 20 4.29 13.50 1.29
CA ILE A 20 4.41 12.04 1.29
C ILE A 20 5.28 11.66 0.10
N ALA A 21 6.46 11.12 0.40
CA ALA A 21 7.35 10.53 -0.58
C ALA A 21 7.76 9.14 -0.07
N LEU A 22 7.81 8.17 -0.97
CA LEU A 22 8.40 6.86 -0.71
C LEU A 22 9.92 7.03 -0.53
N GLY A 23 10.36 7.56 0.63
CA GLY A 23 11.73 8.01 0.88
C GLY A 23 11.82 9.02 2.03
N ALA A 24 12.50 10.16 1.78
CA ALA A 24 12.58 11.28 2.72
C ALA A 24 11.50 12.33 2.41
N SER A 25 10.73 12.74 3.41
CA SER A 25 9.72 13.80 3.31
C SER A 25 9.99 14.94 4.29
N PHE A 26 9.79 16.19 3.83
CA PHE A 26 9.96 17.41 4.63
C PHE A 26 8.70 18.26 4.55
N GLY A 27 8.04 18.48 5.69
CA GLY A 27 6.89 19.37 5.82
C GLY A 27 7.28 20.63 6.61
N ARG A 28 6.94 21.80 6.07
CA ARG A 28 6.97 23.07 6.81
C ARG A 28 5.62 23.74 6.68
N THR A 29 5.06 24.15 7.81
CA THR A 29 3.85 24.96 7.89
C THR A 29 4.04 26.10 8.87
N ASP A 30 3.66 27.29 8.42
CA ASP A 30 3.75 28.55 9.16
C ASP A 30 2.33 29.13 9.22
N ALA A 31 1.81 29.43 10.41
CA ALA A 31 0.54 30.12 10.61
C ALA A 31 0.72 31.33 11.52
N VAL A 32 0.19 32.48 11.11
CA VAL A 32 0.31 33.75 11.84
C VAL A 32 -1.07 34.40 11.93
N ALA A 33 -1.56 34.62 13.15
CA ALA A 33 -2.80 35.33 13.42
C ALA A 33 -2.53 36.61 14.23
N ASP A 34 -2.89 37.76 13.65
CA ASP A 34 -2.74 39.07 14.29
C ASP A 34 -4.11 39.70 14.56
N ALA A 35 -4.50 39.86 15.82
CA ALA A 35 -5.64 40.70 16.20
C ALA A 35 -5.13 42.05 16.74
N LYS A 36 -5.21 43.07 15.89
CA LYS A 36 -4.77 44.44 16.20
C LYS A 36 -6.00 45.37 16.26
N GLY A 37 -6.48 45.63 17.47
CA GLY A 37 -7.62 46.50 17.75
C GLY A 37 -7.19 47.85 18.33
N SER A 38 -7.93 48.92 18.06
CA SER A 38 -7.81 50.16 18.82
C SER A 38 -9.20 50.68 19.17
N VAL A 39 -9.48 50.80 20.47
CA VAL A 39 -10.75 51.30 21.01
C VAL A 39 -10.48 52.52 21.84
N THR A 40 -10.71 53.69 21.24
CA THR A 40 -10.58 54.96 21.95
C THR A 40 -11.95 55.60 22.17
N ALA A 41 -12.33 55.81 23.42
CA ALA A 41 -13.44 56.65 23.82
C ALA A 41 -12.88 57.94 24.44
N THR A 42 -12.87 59.04 23.69
CA THR A 42 -12.37 60.34 24.17
C THR A 42 -13.48 61.37 24.26
N PHE A 43 -13.69 61.92 25.45
CA PHE A 43 -14.60 63.04 25.66
C PHE A 43 -13.87 64.39 25.46
N GLY A 44 -14.25 65.11 24.40
CA GLY A 44 -13.51 66.25 23.85
C GLY A 44 -14.10 67.65 24.09
N GLY A 45 -15.02 67.83 25.05
CA GLY A 45 -15.72 69.10 25.24
C GLY A 45 -16.02 69.45 26.70
N ASP A 46 -16.72 70.57 26.91
CA ASP A 46 -17.15 71.03 28.23
C ASP A 46 -18.56 70.54 28.58
N VAL A 47 -18.82 70.30 29.86
CA VAL A 47 -20.15 69.99 30.41
C VAL A 47 -20.53 71.10 31.38
N LEU A 48 -21.14 72.17 30.86
CA LEU A 48 -21.52 73.36 31.62
C LEU A 48 -23.00 73.70 31.43
N GLY A 49 -23.69 73.96 32.54
CA GLY A 49 -25.05 74.49 32.55
C GLY A 49 -25.07 76.02 32.50
N SER A 50 -26.25 76.60 32.31
CA SER A 50 -26.42 78.06 32.31
C SER A 50 -25.88 78.68 33.61
N GLY A 51 -25.09 79.75 33.50
CA GLY A 51 -24.48 80.42 34.64
C GLY A 51 -23.39 79.63 35.38
N GLY A 52 -22.80 78.59 34.77
CA GLY A 52 -21.72 77.79 35.36
C GLY A 52 -22.18 76.65 36.26
N GLY A 53 -23.49 76.38 36.32
CA GLY A 53 -24.05 75.22 37.01
C GLY A 53 -23.71 73.89 36.33
N ALA A 54 -24.12 72.78 36.94
CA ALA A 54 -23.90 71.45 36.36
C ALA A 54 -24.57 71.33 34.97
N GLY A 55 -23.80 70.94 33.95
CA GLY A 55 -24.30 70.74 32.58
C GLY A 55 -24.95 69.38 32.36
N ALA A 56 -24.71 68.41 33.24
CA ALA A 56 -25.33 67.08 33.21
C ALA A 56 -25.38 66.45 34.61
N THR A 57 -26.21 65.41 34.78
CA THR A 57 -26.22 64.62 36.02
C THR A 57 -25.01 63.70 36.09
N ASN A 58 -24.80 62.81 35.10
CA ASN A 58 -23.63 61.92 35.05
C ASN A 58 -22.91 62.04 33.71
N LEU A 59 -21.62 61.70 33.67
CA LEU A 59 -20.85 61.50 32.43
C LEU A 59 -20.17 60.11 32.47
N ASP A 60 -20.47 59.26 31.49
CA ASP A 60 -19.83 57.96 31.31
C ASP A 60 -18.99 57.99 30.01
N VAL A 61 -17.71 57.68 30.11
CA VAL A 61 -16.78 57.50 28.99
C VAL A 61 -16.24 56.08 29.08
N GLU A 62 -16.69 55.20 28.19
CA GLU A 62 -16.40 53.77 28.26
C GLU A 62 -15.75 53.28 26.96
N ALA A 63 -14.55 52.72 27.04
CA ALA A 63 -13.89 51.98 25.97
C ALA A 63 -13.89 50.50 26.33
N ILE A 64 -14.46 49.65 25.48
CA ILE A 64 -14.52 48.20 25.72
C ILE A 64 -13.97 47.49 24.48
N SER A 65 -12.93 46.66 24.66
CA SER A 65 -12.41 45.79 23.60
C SER A 65 -12.55 44.30 23.95
N GLY A 66 -12.76 43.48 22.94
CA GLY A 66 -12.66 42.02 23.02
C GLY A 66 -11.87 41.55 21.80
N ASP A 67 -10.65 41.09 22.01
CA ASP A 67 -9.73 40.79 20.93
C ASP A 67 -9.20 39.37 21.12
N THR A 68 -9.48 38.50 20.15
CA THR A 68 -9.07 37.10 20.17
C THR A 68 -8.18 36.84 18.95
N ALA A 69 -6.97 36.32 19.14
CA ALA A 69 -6.13 35.81 18.05
C ALA A 69 -5.84 34.32 18.24
N LEU A 70 -6.18 33.48 17.26
CA LEU A 70 -5.94 32.05 17.29
C LEU A 70 -5.11 31.64 16.05
N ALA A 71 -3.90 31.11 16.24
CA ALA A 71 -3.04 30.63 15.15
C ALA A 71 -2.80 29.12 15.23
N ARG A 72 -2.89 28.41 14.10
CA ARG A 72 -2.71 26.95 14.02
C ARG A 72 -1.89 26.49 12.81
N ALA A 73 -0.83 25.70 13.04
CA ALA A 73 -0.03 25.07 11.97
C ALA A 73 0.13 23.55 12.15
N ASP A 74 -0.12 22.77 11.08
CA ASP A 74 -0.05 21.31 11.06
C ASP A 74 0.91 20.79 9.95
N ALA A 75 1.77 19.80 10.25
CA ALA A 75 2.49 19.03 9.21
C ALA A 75 2.45 17.52 9.44
N VAL A 76 2.14 16.78 8.37
CA VAL A 76 2.22 15.32 8.27
C VAL A 76 3.29 14.93 7.24
N ALA A 77 4.31 14.20 7.69
CA ALA A 77 5.35 13.65 6.84
C ALA A 77 5.42 12.14 7.06
N GLY A 78 5.18 11.41 5.98
CA GLY A 78 5.28 9.96 5.92
C GLY A 78 6.47 9.56 5.06
N GLY A 79 7.33 8.67 5.57
CA GLY A 79 8.53 8.19 4.88
C GLY A 79 9.46 7.44 5.84
N LEU A 80 10.41 6.65 5.31
CA LEU A 80 11.40 5.95 6.16
C LEU A 80 12.22 6.94 7.03
N PHE A 81 12.34 8.19 6.55
CA PHE A 81 12.90 9.36 7.24
C PHE A 81 11.95 10.55 7.09
N SER A 82 11.57 11.20 8.19
CA SER A 82 10.74 12.41 8.14
C SER A 82 11.34 13.55 8.97
N GLY A 83 11.29 14.76 8.42
CA GLY A 83 11.75 16.00 9.05
C GLY A 83 10.67 17.08 9.04
N GLN A 84 10.27 17.59 10.20
CA GLN A 84 9.18 18.58 10.31
C GLN A 84 9.68 19.85 11.02
N LYS A 85 9.31 21.03 10.53
CA LYS A 85 9.34 22.29 11.31
C LYS A 85 7.98 22.98 11.20
N ASN A 86 7.28 23.13 12.31
CA ASN A 86 5.99 23.83 12.38
C ASN A 86 6.13 25.08 13.24
N ASP A 87 5.57 26.19 12.77
CA ASP A 87 5.61 27.48 13.46
C ASP A 87 4.19 28.06 13.54
N SER A 88 3.74 28.41 14.74
CA SER A 88 2.48 29.12 14.96
C SER A 88 2.72 30.33 15.83
N ASP A 89 2.32 31.50 15.33
CA ASP A 89 2.46 32.78 15.99
C ASP A 89 1.09 33.45 16.13
N ALA A 90 0.66 33.70 17.37
CA ALA A 90 -0.55 34.48 17.64
C ALA A 90 -0.19 35.75 18.41
N GLU A 91 -0.45 36.90 17.79
CA GLU A 91 -0.21 38.22 18.38
C GLU A 91 -1.53 38.95 18.64
N VAL A 92 -1.73 39.39 19.89
CA VAL A 92 -2.75 40.38 20.25
C VAL A 92 -2.07 41.63 20.78
N ASP A 93 -2.22 42.71 20.03
CA ASP A 93 -1.76 44.05 20.40
C ASP A 93 -2.93 45.02 20.24
N THR A 94 -3.63 45.27 21.34
CA THR A 94 -4.82 46.13 21.35
C THR A 94 -4.66 47.28 22.34
N ASP A 95 -4.97 48.49 21.87
CA ASP A 95 -5.00 49.71 22.68
C ASP A 95 -6.44 50.12 23.00
N THR A 96 -6.80 50.01 24.28
CA THR A 96 -8.14 50.34 24.80
C THR A 96 -8.04 51.52 25.76
N VAL A 97 -8.45 52.69 25.26
CA VAL A 97 -8.29 53.97 25.95
C VAL A 97 -9.62 54.66 26.19
N ALA A 98 -9.94 54.93 27.45
CA ALA A 98 -11.01 55.84 27.83
C ALA A 98 -10.43 57.13 28.42
N SER A 99 -10.73 58.28 27.82
CA SER A 99 -10.09 59.54 28.25
C SER A 99 -10.96 60.78 28.18
N ILE A 100 -10.56 61.77 28.97
CA ILE A 100 -11.05 63.16 28.90
C ILE A 100 -9.89 64.04 28.44
N ILE A 101 -10.14 64.93 27.47
CA ILE A 101 -9.09 65.77 26.88
C ILE A 101 -8.55 66.84 27.83
N SER A 102 -7.38 67.38 27.49
CA SER A 102 -6.76 68.49 28.21
C SER A 102 -7.63 69.75 28.10
N GLY A 103 -7.80 70.45 29.22
CA GLY A 103 -8.53 71.73 29.27
C GLY A 103 -10.06 71.63 29.32
N ALA A 104 -10.63 70.41 29.33
CA ALA A 104 -12.08 70.22 29.45
C ALA A 104 -12.61 70.69 30.82
N VAL A 105 -13.72 71.41 30.84
CA VAL A 105 -14.42 71.82 32.06
C VAL A 105 -15.71 71.02 32.21
N ILE A 106 -15.76 70.16 33.22
CA ILE A 106 -16.85 69.23 33.47
C ILE A 106 -17.49 69.58 34.81
N ASN A 107 -18.74 70.05 34.78
CA ASN A 107 -19.54 70.27 35.98
C ASN A 107 -20.78 69.36 35.97
N LEU A 108 -20.84 68.43 36.92
CA LEU A 108 -21.84 67.38 37.03
C LEU A 108 -22.55 67.45 38.39
N SER A 109 -23.86 67.23 38.43
CA SER A 109 -24.60 67.13 39.69
C SER A 109 -24.52 65.74 40.33
N GLY A 110 -24.05 64.74 39.58
CA GLY A 110 -23.82 63.34 39.97
C GLY A 110 -22.40 62.89 39.64
N ALA A 111 -22.22 61.66 39.15
CA ALA A 111 -20.92 60.98 39.03
C ALA A 111 -20.26 61.13 37.65
N LEU A 112 -18.92 61.08 37.65
CA LEU A 112 -18.09 60.88 36.46
C LEU A 112 -17.53 59.46 36.45
N LYS A 113 -17.66 58.76 35.33
CA LYS A 113 -17.11 57.42 35.11
C LYS A 113 -16.28 57.41 33.82
N VAL A 114 -14.99 57.07 33.92
CA VAL A 114 -14.08 56.88 32.79
C VAL A 114 -13.51 55.47 32.89
N VAL A 115 -13.95 54.57 32.02
CA VAL A 115 -13.63 53.14 32.14
C VAL A 115 -13.11 52.56 30.83
N ALA A 116 -11.97 51.89 30.92
CA ALA A 116 -11.40 51.07 29.87
C ALA A 116 -11.42 49.59 30.31
N GLU A 117 -12.08 48.72 29.56
CA GLU A 117 -12.14 47.28 29.82
C GLU A 117 -11.70 46.51 28.57
N GLY A 118 -10.70 45.64 28.70
CA GLY A 118 -10.23 44.77 27.62
C GLY A 118 -10.31 43.30 28.02
N ALA A 119 -10.83 42.46 27.14
CA ALA A 119 -10.78 41.00 27.23
C ALA A 119 -9.92 40.48 26.06
N THR A 120 -8.61 40.66 26.17
CA THR A 120 -7.64 40.33 25.13
C THR A 120 -7.01 38.97 25.41
N GLU A 121 -7.10 38.05 24.45
CA GLU A 121 -6.63 36.68 24.58
C GLU A 121 -6.01 36.22 23.26
N ALA A 122 -4.86 35.55 23.31
CA ALA A 122 -4.23 34.97 22.13
C ALA A 122 -3.82 33.52 22.40
N ASP A 123 -4.00 32.67 21.40
CA ASP A 123 -3.70 31.25 21.45
C ASP A 123 -2.93 30.82 20.20
N ALA A 124 -1.80 30.15 20.38
CA ALA A 124 -1.03 29.56 19.27
C ALA A 124 -0.86 28.06 19.48
N ARG A 125 -1.22 27.28 18.46
CA ARG A 125 -1.12 25.82 18.45
C ARG A 125 -0.27 25.32 17.28
N THR A 126 0.72 24.48 17.54
CA THR A 126 1.41 23.70 16.49
C THR A 126 1.29 22.20 16.73
N LYS A 127 1.08 21.44 15.64
CA LYS A 127 1.05 19.98 15.65
C LYS A 127 1.99 19.40 14.59
N GLY A 128 3.02 18.70 15.05
CA GLY A 128 3.91 17.90 14.20
C GLY A 128 3.64 16.42 14.37
N THR A 129 3.23 15.73 13.32
CA THR A 129 3.08 14.26 13.33
C THR A 129 3.94 13.67 12.21
N GLY A 130 4.96 12.90 12.58
CA GLY A 130 5.79 12.17 11.62
C GLY A 130 5.62 10.66 11.79
N VAL A 131 5.24 9.99 10.70
CA VAL A 131 5.02 8.53 10.66
C VAL A 131 6.12 7.92 9.78
N GLY A 132 7.10 7.28 10.41
CA GLY A 132 8.32 6.82 9.74
C GLY A 132 9.31 6.16 10.69
N ALA A 133 10.26 5.36 10.18
CA ALA A 133 11.20 4.62 11.05
C ALA A 133 12.13 5.55 11.87
N LEU A 134 12.52 6.71 11.31
CA LEU A 134 13.19 7.81 12.02
C LEU A 134 12.47 9.15 11.77
N THR A 135 12.15 9.87 12.85
CA THR A 135 11.45 11.16 12.78
C THR A 135 12.18 12.22 13.60
N ILE A 136 12.46 13.39 12.99
CA ILE A 136 12.91 14.60 13.69
C ILE A 136 11.86 15.69 13.47
N GLY A 137 11.17 16.10 14.52
CA GLY A 137 10.14 17.13 14.46
C GLY A 137 10.48 18.30 15.37
N ALA A 138 10.45 19.51 14.83
CA ALA A 138 10.46 20.75 15.59
C ALA A 138 9.07 21.39 15.50
N SER A 139 8.47 21.69 16.63
CA SER A 139 7.23 22.46 16.73
C SER A 139 7.53 23.69 17.61
N GLU A 140 7.17 24.86 17.14
CA GLU A 140 7.37 26.15 17.81
C GLU A 140 6.03 26.88 17.85
N SER A 141 5.58 27.23 19.06
CA SER A 141 4.38 28.04 19.25
C SER A 141 4.73 29.26 20.08
N THR A 142 4.44 30.42 19.52
CA THR A 142 4.70 31.71 20.15
C THR A 142 3.38 32.45 20.30
N VAL A 143 3.09 32.90 21.52
CA VAL A 143 1.98 33.80 21.79
C VAL A 143 2.52 35.09 22.37
N THR A 144 2.11 36.22 21.80
CA THR A 144 2.46 37.55 22.29
C THR A 144 1.18 38.33 22.61
N VAL A 145 0.97 38.71 23.87
CA VAL A 145 -0.20 39.50 24.28
C VAL A 145 0.22 40.80 24.95
N LYS A 146 0.13 41.92 24.22
CA LYS A 146 0.57 43.26 24.65
C LYS A 146 -0.55 44.29 24.70
N PRO A 147 -1.65 44.06 25.45
CA PRO A 147 -2.73 45.04 25.51
C PRO A 147 -2.30 46.28 26.29
N THR A 148 -2.60 47.46 25.75
CA THR A 148 -2.54 48.71 26.51
C THR A 148 -3.96 49.08 26.92
N ILE A 149 -4.29 48.92 28.21
CA ILE A 149 -5.61 49.32 28.74
C ILE A 149 -5.41 50.53 29.64
N ALA A 150 -5.83 51.70 29.17
CA ALA A 150 -5.62 52.97 29.85
C ALA A 150 -6.93 53.73 30.08
N SER A 151 -7.09 54.26 31.28
CA SER A 151 -8.14 55.24 31.58
C SER A 151 -7.54 56.44 32.28
N PHE A 152 -7.85 57.66 31.82
CA PHE A 152 -7.28 58.87 32.41
C PHE A 152 -8.09 60.14 32.15
N ILE A 153 -7.85 61.14 32.99
CA ILE A 153 -8.29 62.52 32.81
C ILE A 153 -7.04 63.35 32.50
N ALA A 154 -6.98 63.99 31.34
CA ALA A 154 -5.77 64.67 30.88
C ALA A 154 -5.48 65.97 31.66
N ALA A 155 -4.21 66.39 31.63
CA ALA A 155 -3.74 67.56 32.35
C ALA A 155 -4.53 68.83 31.99
N GLY A 156 -4.85 69.65 32.98
CA GLY A 156 -5.59 70.91 32.80
C GLY A 156 -7.11 70.76 32.68
N ALA A 157 -7.66 69.54 32.67
CA ALA A 157 -9.10 69.33 32.81
C ALA A 157 -9.57 69.71 34.23
N GLN A 158 -10.74 70.35 34.32
CA GLN A 158 -11.37 70.73 35.58
C GLN A 158 -12.65 69.92 35.76
N VAL A 159 -12.70 69.08 36.78
CA VAL A 159 -13.85 68.21 37.07
C VAL A 159 -14.47 68.59 38.41
N SER A 160 -15.73 69.00 38.37
CA SER A 160 -16.61 69.22 39.52
C SER A 160 -17.76 68.22 39.42
N ALA A 161 -17.80 67.23 40.30
CA ALA A 161 -18.83 66.20 40.33
C ALA A 161 -19.54 66.22 41.69
N GLY A 162 -20.88 66.22 41.69
CA GLY A 162 -21.68 66.09 42.91
C GLY A 162 -21.67 64.66 43.48
N GLY A 163 -21.19 63.68 42.72
CA GLY A 163 -20.97 62.28 43.11
C GLY A 163 -19.51 61.83 42.97
N SER A 164 -19.28 60.53 42.82
CA SER A 164 -17.93 59.96 42.69
C SER A 164 -17.29 60.28 41.33
N VAL A 165 -15.96 60.37 41.31
CA VAL A 165 -15.16 60.32 40.09
C VAL A 165 -14.45 58.98 40.05
N GLU A 166 -14.86 58.12 39.11
CA GLU A 166 -14.27 56.81 38.87
C GLU A 166 -13.44 56.83 37.58
N VAL A 167 -12.19 56.41 37.68
CA VAL A 167 -11.27 56.21 36.55
C VAL A 167 -10.68 54.82 36.69
N THR A 168 -11.09 53.89 35.83
CA THR A 168 -10.81 52.45 35.98
C THR A 168 -10.36 51.82 34.67
N ALA A 169 -9.22 51.11 34.70
CA ALA A 169 -8.75 50.27 33.60
C ALA A 169 -8.74 48.80 34.07
N ARG A 170 -9.32 47.86 33.31
CA ARG A 170 -9.38 46.42 33.66
C ARG A 170 -9.07 45.51 32.47
N SER A 171 -8.31 44.45 32.73
CA SER A 171 -8.17 43.28 31.87
C SER A 171 -9.03 42.13 32.43
N LEU A 172 -9.92 41.52 31.64
CA LEU A 172 -10.86 40.46 32.08
C LEU A 172 -10.62 39.13 31.33
N PRO A 173 -10.56 37.97 32.01
CA PRO A 173 -10.56 36.65 31.37
C PRO A 173 -11.99 36.17 31.00
N ASP A 174 -12.16 35.51 29.85
CA ASP A 174 -13.41 34.79 29.50
C ASP A 174 -13.44 33.40 30.19
N LEU A 175 -14.61 32.81 30.46
CA LEU A 175 -14.78 31.78 31.51
C LEU A 175 -15.41 30.46 31.03
N LEU A 176 -14.76 29.72 30.12
CA LEU A 176 -15.08 28.30 29.92
C LEU A 176 -13.97 27.36 30.42
N PRO A 177 -14.29 26.33 31.24
CA PRO A 177 -13.31 25.34 31.66
C PRO A 177 -12.89 24.42 30.49
N PRO A 178 -11.62 23.99 30.43
CA PRO A 178 -11.11 23.18 29.32
C PRO A 178 -11.79 21.80 29.25
N PRO A 179 -11.86 21.19 28.05
CA PRO A 179 -12.43 19.87 27.86
C PRO A 179 -11.70 18.82 28.68
N THR A 180 -12.45 18.02 29.44
CA THR A 180 -11.90 16.89 30.21
C THR A 180 -11.64 15.65 29.35
N TYR A 181 -12.11 15.68 28.09
CA TYR A 181 -12.15 14.56 27.16
C TYR A 181 -12.84 13.30 27.68
N ALA A 182 -13.57 13.41 28.79
CA ALA A 182 -14.46 12.38 29.25
C ALA A 182 -15.67 12.28 28.31
N ILE A 183 -16.03 11.06 27.94
CA ILE A 183 -17.26 10.82 27.19
C ILE A 183 -18.44 10.98 28.15
N ALA A 184 -19.23 12.04 27.94
CA ALA A 184 -20.38 12.36 28.78
C ALA A 184 -21.61 11.51 28.43
N ALA A 185 -21.78 11.21 27.14
CA ALA A 185 -22.86 10.40 26.60
C ALA A 185 -22.48 9.86 25.22
N TYR A 186 -23.24 8.88 24.71
CA TYR A 186 -23.21 8.50 23.30
C TYR A 186 -24.61 8.14 22.81
N ASN A 187 -24.82 8.23 21.50
CA ASN A 187 -26.07 7.85 20.85
C ASN A 187 -25.80 6.87 19.73
N HIS A 188 -26.15 5.60 19.94
CA HIS A 188 -25.97 4.53 18.95
C HIS A 188 -26.85 4.69 17.70
N ALA A 189 -27.99 5.39 17.78
CA ALA A 189 -28.85 5.56 16.61
C ALA A 189 -28.24 6.53 15.58
N THR A 190 -27.37 7.43 16.04
CA THR A 190 -26.68 8.42 15.20
C THR A 190 -25.17 8.23 15.18
N ASP A 191 -24.65 7.23 15.88
CA ASP A 191 -23.22 6.98 16.15
C ASP A 191 -22.41 8.21 16.57
N ARG A 192 -23.01 9.03 17.45
CA ARG A 192 -22.39 10.25 17.99
C ARG A 192 -21.91 10.05 19.41
N ILE A 193 -20.78 10.65 19.74
CA ILE A 193 -20.16 10.64 21.06
C ILE A 193 -20.13 12.08 21.58
N GLN A 194 -20.60 12.28 22.80
CA GLN A 194 -20.59 13.58 23.44
C GLN A 194 -19.31 13.76 24.27
N VAL A 195 -18.49 14.71 23.87
CA VAL A 195 -17.34 15.21 24.61
C VAL A 195 -17.46 16.72 24.65
N LEU A 196 -17.73 17.28 25.83
CA LEU A 196 -18.02 18.70 25.97
C LEU A 196 -16.81 19.56 25.59
N GLY A 197 -16.99 20.50 24.66
CA GLY A 197 -15.95 21.43 24.21
C GLY A 197 -14.73 20.76 23.57
N HIS A 198 -14.89 19.66 22.84
CA HIS A 198 -13.79 18.77 22.48
C HIS A 198 -12.64 19.40 21.67
N GLY A 199 -12.92 20.42 20.84
CA GLY A 199 -11.87 21.12 20.07
C GLY A 199 -11.03 20.22 19.15
N LEU A 200 -11.64 19.12 18.67
CA LEU A 200 -11.05 18.15 17.73
C LEU A 200 -11.62 18.40 16.34
N ASP A 201 -10.83 18.11 15.31
CA ASP A 201 -11.24 18.26 13.91
C ASP A 201 -11.46 16.94 13.19
N THR A 202 -12.23 16.98 12.11
CA THR A 202 -12.31 15.86 11.17
C THR A 202 -10.91 15.48 10.67
N GLY A 203 -10.55 14.21 10.82
CA GLY A 203 -9.24 13.67 10.47
C GLY A 203 -8.25 13.60 11.65
N ASP A 204 -8.57 14.17 12.81
CA ASP A 204 -7.79 13.92 14.03
C ASP A 204 -7.88 12.44 14.43
N SER A 205 -6.82 11.93 15.04
CA SER A 205 -6.79 10.57 15.59
C SER A 205 -6.75 10.60 17.11
N VAL A 206 -7.58 9.76 17.74
CA VAL A 206 -7.67 9.61 19.20
C VAL A 206 -7.68 8.14 19.59
N GLU A 207 -7.20 7.84 20.78
CA GLU A 207 -7.38 6.55 21.43
C GLU A 207 -8.60 6.61 22.35
N TYR A 208 -9.45 5.60 22.26
CA TYR A 208 -10.55 5.42 23.20
C TYR A 208 -10.10 4.55 24.37
N ALA A 209 -9.96 5.16 25.54
CA ALA A 209 -9.59 4.49 26.78
C ALA A 209 -10.84 4.20 27.62
N SER A 210 -11.03 2.93 28.00
CA SER A 210 -12.11 2.52 28.88
C SER A 210 -11.79 1.25 29.66
N ASN A 211 -12.48 1.04 30.78
CA ASN A 211 -12.49 -0.24 31.51
C ASN A 211 -13.77 -1.07 31.29
N ASN A 212 -14.75 -0.52 30.59
CA ASN A 212 -15.99 -1.17 30.20
C ASN A 212 -16.42 -0.59 28.84
N PRO A 213 -15.99 -1.18 27.71
CA PRO A 213 -16.08 -0.52 26.41
C PRO A 213 -17.53 -0.36 25.93
N ILE A 214 -17.77 0.71 25.17
CA ILE A 214 -18.96 0.83 24.30
C ILE A 214 -18.87 -0.30 23.25
N ALA A 215 -20.01 -0.91 22.91
CA ALA A 215 -20.07 -2.23 22.28
C ALA A 215 -19.06 -2.46 21.13
N ASN A 216 -19.11 -1.65 20.08
CA ASN A 216 -18.24 -1.82 18.91
C ASN A 216 -16.91 -1.03 19.01
N LEU A 217 -16.64 -0.37 20.14
CA LEU A 217 -15.37 0.29 20.42
C LEU A 217 -14.41 -0.67 21.14
N VAL A 218 -13.82 -1.56 20.35
CA VAL A 218 -12.96 -2.65 20.83
C VAL A 218 -11.51 -2.23 21.05
N THR A 219 -10.85 -2.85 22.02
CA THR A 219 -9.39 -2.81 22.15
C THR A 219 -8.75 -3.68 21.07
N THR A 220 -7.49 -3.39 20.74
CA THR A 220 -6.67 -4.21 19.84
C THR A 220 -5.61 -4.96 20.66
N SER A 221 -4.85 -5.84 20.03
CA SER A 221 -3.72 -6.53 20.67
C SER A 221 -2.41 -6.06 20.08
N ASP A 222 -1.41 -5.83 20.92
CA ASP A 222 -0.04 -5.61 20.46
C ASP A 222 0.59 -6.92 19.95
N VAL A 223 1.83 -6.83 19.46
CA VAL A 223 2.59 -7.99 18.94
C VAL A 223 2.83 -9.06 20.01
N GLY A 224 2.76 -8.69 21.30
CA GLY A 224 2.85 -9.60 22.45
C GLY A 224 1.51 -10.12 22.95
N GLY A 225 0.40 -9.82 22.26
CA GLY A 225 -0.95 -10.22 22.65
C GLY A 225 -1.56 -9.42 23.81
N GLN A 226 -0.94 -8.32 24.24
CA GLN A 226 -1.48 -7.44 25.27
C GLN A 226 -2.57 -6.53 24.69
N ALA A 227 -3.65 -6.35 25.44
CA ALA A 227 -4.71 -5.43 25.03
C ALA A 227 -4.21 -3.98 25.08
N VAL A 228 -4.32 -3.28 23.95
CA VAL A 228 -4.01 -1.86 23.80
C VAL A 228 -5.22 -1.09 23.27
N ASN A 229 -5.32 0.18 23.66
CA ASN A 229 -6.39 1.05 23.17
C ASN A 229 -6.26 1.20 21.66
N ARG A 230 -7.41 1.19 20.98
CA ARG A 230 -7.46 1.36 19.53
C ARG A 230 -7.50 2.84 19.17
N VAL A 231 -6.79 3.19 18.10
CA VAL A 231 -6.85 4.51 17.47
C VAL A 231 -8.08 4.60 16.56
N TYR A 232 -8.81 5.71 16.67
CA TYR A 232 -9.97 6.06 15.86
C TYR A 232 -9.77 7.43 15.23
N ASN A 233 -10.30 7.59 14.02
CA ASN A 233 -10.39 8.88 13.35
C ASN A 233 -11.66 9.62 13.78
N VAL A 234 -11.52 10.90 14.05
CA VAL A 234 -12.60 11.82 14.42
C VAL A 234 -13.24 12.37 13.14
N VAL A 235 -14.57 12.46 13.15
CA VAL A 235 -15.37 13.18 12.16
C VAL A 235 -16.29 14.14 12.91
N ASN A 236 -16.19 15.42 12.62
CA ASN A 236 -17.01 16.45 13.27
C ASN A 236 -18.47 16.34 12.83
N VAL A 237 -19.38 16.51 13.79
CA VAL A 237 -20.80 16.63 13.48
C VAL A 237 -21.06 18.04 13.01
N ILE A 238 -21.41 18.21 11.73
CA ILE A 238 -21.72 19.55 11.18
C ILE A 238 -23.21 19.84 11.28
N THR A 239 -23.55 20.97 11.90
CA THR A 239 -24.92 21.51 11.94
C THR A 239 -24.90 22.93 11.38
N ASN A 240 -25.70 23.20 10.34
CA ASN A 240 -25.77 24.52 9.69
C ASN A 240 -24.40 25.07 9.23
N GLY A 241 -23.47 24.19 8.82
CA GLY A 241 -22.15 24.59 8.35
C GLY A 241 -21.14 24.90 9.45
N GLN A 242 -21.45 24.61 10.72
CA GLN A 242 -20.55 24.76 11.85
C GLN A 242 -20.36 23.41 12.54
N ALA A 243 -19.14 23.14 13.04
CA ALA A 243 -18.87 21.96 13.85
C ALA A 243 -19.60 22.06 15.20
N ASP A 244 -20.26 20.98 15.60
CA ASP A 244 -20.83 20.88 16.94
C ASP A 244 -19.68 20.82 17.95
N PRO A 245 -19.62 21.74 18.93
CA PRO A 245 -18.50 21.78 19.88
C PRO A 245 -18.53 20.64 20.90
N ASN A 246 -19.61 19.86 20.96
CA ASN A 246 -19.83 18.84 21.98
C ASN A 246 -20.02 17.43 21.41
N TRP A 247 -20.28 17.29 20.11
CA TRP A 247 -20.60 16.01 19.50
C TRP A 247 -19.67 15.72 18.32
N LEU A 248 -19.05 14.53 18.38
CA LEU A 248 -18.22 13.99 17.31
C LEU A 248 -18.69 12.59 16.92
N MET A 249 -18.17 12.08 15.81
CA MET A 249 -18.32 10.70 15.36
C MET A 249 -16.94 10.08 15.21
N PHE A 250 -16.86 8.75 15.27
CA PHE A 250 -15.69 8.04 14.76
C PHE A 250 -15.95 7.56 13.34
N GLY A 251 -14.96 7.64 12.47
CA GLY A 251 -15.16 7.29 11.07
C GLY A 251 -14.08 7.84 10.16
N SER A 252 -14.31 7.83 8.86
CA SER A 252 -13.41 8.44 7.89
C SER A 252 -14.19 9.06 6.75
N THR A 253 -13.61 10.10 6.18
CA THR A 253 -14.20 10.86 5.07
C THR A 253 -13.51 10.53 3.76
N PHE A 254 -14.28 10.46 2.67
CA PHE A 254 -13.75 10.23 1.33
C PHE A 254 -14.52 11.08 0.31
N THR A 255 -14.06 11.10 -0.94
CA THR A 255 -14.81 11.74 -2.04
C THR A 255 -15.42 10.69 -2.94
N ALA A 256 -16.65 10.94 -3.41
CA ALA A 256 -17.35 10.03 -4.32
C ALA A 256 -16.91 10.15 -5.80
N GLY A 257 -15.75 10.75 -6.08
CA GLY A 257 -15.20 10.86 -7.43
C GLY A 257 -14.55 9.57 -7.89
N ALA A 258 -14.48 9.34 -9.20
CA ALA A 258 -13.74 8.19 -9.77
C ALA A 258 -12.22 8.35 -9.56
N CYS A 259 -11.51 7.24 -9.35
CA CYS A 259 -10.07 7.28 -9.21
C CYS A 259 -9.33 7.76 -10.46
N SER A 260 -8.25 8.51 -10.24
CA SER A 260 -7.29 8.97 -11.24
C SER A 260 -5.88 8.87 -10.67
N SER A 261 -4.85 8.98 -11.51
CA SER A 261 -3.45 8.89 -11.07
C SER A 261 -3.02 9.97 -10.07
N THR A 262 -3.82 11.02 -9.89
CA THR A 262 -3.55 12.13 -8.95
C THR A 262 -4.61 12.24 -7.85
N ALA A 263 -5.61 11.36 -7.82
CA ALA A 263 -6.68 11.42 -6.82
C ALA A 263 -6.14 11.01 -5.44
N ALA A 264 -6.22 11.90 -4.46
CA ALA A 264 -5.87 11.58 -3.08
C ALA A 264 -6.96 10.73 -2.39
N SER A 265 -8.22 10.88 -2.81
CA SER A 265 -9.37 10.08 -2.37
C SER A 265 -10.31 9.86 -3.54
N CYS A 266 -10.92 8.67 -3.65
CA CYS A 266 -11.80 8.31 -4.75
C CYS A 266 -12.47 6.94 -4.55
N ILE A 267 -13.36 6.59 -5.47
CA ILE A 267 -13.92 5.25 -5.67
C ILE A 267 -13.27 4.62 -6.91
N ASP A 268 -12.67 3.43 -6.75
CA ASP A 268 -12.26 2.57 -7.87
C ASP A 268 -13.43 1.62 -8.20
N THR A 269 -14.16 1.93 -9.27
CA THR A 269 -15.32 1.14 -9.72
C THR A 269 -14.96 -0.23 -10.28
N THR A 270 -13.68 -0.45 -10.62
CA THR A 270 -13.24 -1.75 -11.15
C THR A 270 -12.97 -2.74 -10.03
N ARG A 271 -12.55 -2.24 -8.85
CA ARG A 271 -12.24 -3.06 -7.66
C ARG A 271 -13.25 -2.91 -6.52
N ASP A 272 -14.24 -2.03 -6.69
CA ASP A 272 -15.17 -1.59 -5.64
C ASP A 272 -14.46 -1.19 -4.33
N THR A 273 -13.37 -0.44 -4.46
CA THR A 273 -12.62 0.08 -3.31
C THR A 273 -12.89 1.57 -3.09
N VAL A 274 -12.80 1.97 -1.82
CA VAL A 274 -12.75 3.37 -1.39
C VAL A 274 -11.30 3.68 -1.01
N LEU A 275 -10.72 4.66 -1.68
CA LEU A 275 -9.43 5.26 -1.34
C LEU A 275 -9.67 6.52 -0.48
N PHE A 276 -9.07 6.54 0.70
CA PHE A 276 -9.08 7.69 1.61
C PHE A 276 -7.86 8.59 1.39
N SER A 277 -8.02 9.89 1.69
CA SER A 277 -6.95 10.89 1.61
C SER A 277 -5.88 10.73 2.69
N THR A 278 -6.25 10.11 3.81
CA THR A 278 -5.41 9.78 4.96
C THR A 278 -5.70 8.35 5.43
N ALA A 279 -4.88 7.81 6.33
CA ALA A 279 -5.10 6.49 6.88
C ALA A 279 -6.45 6.42 7.63
N HIS A 280 -7.24 5.37 7.40
CA HIS A 280 -8.62 5.29 7.90
C HIS A 280 -8.75 4.74 9.33
N ASN A 281 -7.75 4.03 9.85
CA ASN A 281 -7.73 3.38 11.17
C ASN A 281 -8.90 2.36 11.44
N LEU A 282 -9.75 2.10 10.44
CA LEU A 282 -10.69 0.97 10.38
C LEU A 282 -9.96 -0.38 10.34
N ILE A 283 -10.62 -1.44 10.83
CA ILE A 283 -10.17 -2.84 10.76
C ILE A 283 -11.21 -3.71 10.05
N THR A 284 -10.77 -4.81 9.44
CA THR A 284 -11.70 -5.76 8.81
C THR A 284 -12.70 -6.31 9.82
N GLY A 285 -13.99 -6.23 9.50
CA GLY A 285 -15.09 -6.61 10.39
C GLY A 285 -15.73 -5.44 11.13
N ASP A 286 -15.14 -4.24 11.11
CA ASP A 286 -15.83 -3.05 11.61
C ASP A 286 -17.16 -2.84 10.89
N ARG A 287 -18.16 -2.42 11.66
CA ARG A 287 -19.44 -1.98 11.11
C ARG A 287 -19.40 -0.47 10.91
N VAL A 288 -19.81 -0.03 9.73
CA VAL A 288 -19.91 1.39 9.38
C VAL A 288 -21.28 1.69 8.78
N VAL A 289 -21.73 2.91 9.00
CA VAL A 289 -22.93 3.48 8.36
C VAL A 289 -22.48 4.59 7.44
N TYR A 290 -23.04 4.60 6.23
CA TYR A 290 -22.74 5.60 5.22
C TYR A 290 -23.64 6.83 5.36
N GLU A 291 -23.05 8.01 5.24
CA GLU A 291 -23.77 9.27 5.13
C GLU A 291 -23.11 10.22 4.13
N VAL A 292 -23.90 11.17 3.64
CA VAL A 292 -23.41 12.20 2.71
C VAL A 292 -23.00 13.41 3.52
N GLY A 293 -21.74 13.81 3.39
CA GLY A 293 -21.20 15.01 4.03
C GLY A 293 -21.65 16.30 3.35
N GLN A 294 -21.13 17.43 3.82
CA GLN A 294 -21.54 18.75 3.33
C GLN A 294 -21.23 18.92 1.85
N GLY A 295 -22.23 19.41 1.08
CA GLY A 295 -22.10 19.61 -0.36
C GLY A 295 -21.95 18.32 -1.18
N GLY A 296 -22.13 17.15 -0.57
CA GLY A 296 -22.00 15.84 -1.19
C GLY A 296 -23.22 15.41 -1.99
N SER A 297 -22.98 14.58 -3.01
CA SER A 297 -24.00 13.74 -3.65
C SER A 297 -23.71 12.27 -3.37
N ALA A 298 -24.75 11.46 -3.18
CA ALA A 298 -24.59 10.10 -2.68
C ALA A 298 -23.81 9.20 -3.67
N ALA A 299 -22.81 8.48 -3.18
CA ALA A 299 -22.14 7.42 -3.91
C ALA A 299 -23.13 6.29 -4.21
N GLY A 300 -23.11 5.79 -5.44
CA GLY A 300 -23.97 4.67 -5.82
C GLY A 300 -23.50 3.37 -5.17
N GLY A 301 -24.45 2.46 -4.94
CA GLY A 301 -24.23 1.22 -4.18
C GLY A 301 -24.34 1.39 -2.67
N LEU A 302 -24.26 2.62 -2.16
CA LEU A 302 -24.40 2.92 -0.74
C LEU A 302 -25.76 3.54 -0.41
N THR A 303 -26.33 3.13 0.72
CA THR A 303 -27.61 3.63 1.23
C THR A 303 -27.37 4.51 2.45
N VAL A 304 -27.87 5.73 2.39
CA VAL A 304 -27.67 6.75 3.41
C VAL A 304 -28.37 6.35 4.72
N THR A 305 -27.62 6.34 5.83
CA THR A 305 -28.03 6.23 7.24
C THR A 305 -28.77 4.98 7.71
N THR A 306 -29.28 4.13 6.82
CA THR A 306 -30.20 3.04 7.17
C THR A 306 -29.61 1.64 6.98
N VAL A 307 -28.49 1.53 6.25
CA VAL A 307 -27.82 0.25 5.99
C VAL A 307 -26.45 0.25 6.67
N GLN A 308 -26.17 -0.86 7.36
CA GLN A 308 -24.85 -1.15 7.92
C GLN A 308 -24.02 -1.89 6.88
N TYR A 309 -22.76 -1.49 6.76
CA TYR A 309 -21.76 -2.15 5.94
C TYR A 309 -20.64 -2.64 6.84
N PHE A 310 -20.02 -3.76 6.46
CA PHE A 310 -18.81 -4.26 7.07
C PHE A 310 -17.59 -3.81 6.27
N VAL A 311 -16.54 -3.40 6.96
CA VAL A 311 -15.25 -3.03 6.39
C VAL A 311 -14.44 -4.27 6.04
N VAL A 312 -13.84 -4.26 4.85
CA VAL A 312 -12.77 -5.18 4.45
C VAL A 312 -11.55 -4.34 4.13
N VAL A 313 -10.55 -4.35 5.03
CA VAL A 313 -9.32 -3.58 4.86
C VAL A 313 -8.47 -4.23 3.77
N ILE A 314 -8.00 -3.42 2.82
CA ILE A 314 -7.04 -3.82 1.80
C ILE A 314 -5.64 -3.33 2.21
N ASP A 315 -5.54 -2.06 2.58
CA ASP A 315 -4.34 -1.42 3.12
C ASP A 315 -4.74 -0.25 4.04
N GLU A 316 -3.79 0.55 4.53
CA GLU A 316 -4.04 1.66 5.47
C GLU A 316 -4.98 2.77 4.96
N ARG A 317 -5.16 2.88 3.64
CA ARG A 317 -5.94 3.93 2.97
C ARG A 317 -7.01 3.38 2.05
N THR A 318 -7.13 2.06 1.92
CA THR A 318 -8.02 1.43 0.96
C THR A 318 -8.85 0.36 1.64
N ILE A 319 -10.16 0.46 1.48
CA ILE A 319 -11.11 -0.56 1.95
C ILE A 319 -12.03 -1.03 0.83
N ARG A 320 -12.68 -2.17 1.05
CA ARG A 320 -13.97 -2.52 0.44
C ARG A 320 -15.06 -2.53 1.49
N LEU A 321 -16.30 -2.51 1.02
CA LEU A 321 -17.50 -2.64 1.84
C LEU A 321 -18.24 -3.93 1.48
N SER A 322 -18.83 -4.57 2.49
CA SER A 322 -19.67 -5.76 2.34
C SER A 322 -20.96 -5.63 3.13
N LEU A 323 -22.05 -6.26 2.67
CA LEU A 323 -23.33 -6.34 3.41
C LEU A 323 -23.35 -7.49 4.42
N THR A 324 -22.34 -8.34 4.40
CA THR A 324 -22.21 -9.52 5.25
C THR A 324 -20.85 -9.51 5.94
N ASP A 325 -20.80 -9.97 7.18
CA ASP A 325 -19.61 -9.96 8.02
C ASP A 325 -18.44 -10.75 7.37
N PRO A 326 -17.31 -10.08 7.04
CA PRO A 326 -16.15 -10.71 6.42
C PRO A 326 -15.36 -11.62 7.36
N THR A 327 -15.63 -11.55 8.66
CA THR A 327 -15.02 -12.43 9.68
C THR A 327 -15.79 -13.74 9.87
N ALA A 328 -17.01 -13.85 9.31
CA ALA A 328 -17.83 -15.04 9.43
C ALA A 328 -17.25 -16.24 8.67
N SER A 329 -17.35 -17.42 9.29
CA SER A 329 -16.98 -18.69 8.62
C SER A 329 -17.79 -18.89 7.35
N GLY A 330 -17.11 -19.21 6.25
CA GLY A 330 -17.76 -19.32 4.95
C GLY A 330 -18.25 -17.99 4.41
N TRP A 331 -17.59 -16.87 4.69
CA TRP A 331 -17.78 -15.63 3.92
C TRP A 331 -17.20 -15.75 2.51
N PHE A 332 -16.00 -16.32 2.41
CA PHE A 332 -15.40 -16.68 1.12
C PHE A 332 -16.08 -17.90 0.48
N ARG A 333 -16.11 -17.93 -0.85
CA ARG A 333 -16.43 -19.12 -1.65
C ARG A 333 -15.20 -19.54 -2.43
N ASP A 334 -14.67 -20.69 -2.08
CA ASP A 334 -13.56 -21.31 -2.79
C ASP A 334 -14.10 -22.29 -3.82
N VAL A 335 -13.60 -22.19 -5.05
CA VAL A 335 -13.94 -23.08 -6.16
C VAL A 335 -12.66 -23.47 -6.88
N THR A 336 -12.50 -24.76 -7.11
CA THR A 336 -11.38 -25.29 -7.90
C THR A 336 -11.72 -25.35 -9.39
N ASN A 337 -10.72 -25.39 -10.27
CA ASN A 337 -10.99 -25.54 -11.71
C ASN A 337 -11.71 -26.84 -12.06
N GLY A 338 -11.48 -27.91 -11.29
CA GLY A 338 -12.23 -29.17 -11.43
C GLY A 338 -13.72 -29.05 -11.10
N GLN A 339 -14.14 -27.98 -10.42
CA GLN A 339 -15.53 -27.68 -10.10
C GLN A 339 -16.19 -26.74 -11.10
N ILE A 340 -15.47 -26.31 -12.15
CA ILE A 340 -16.01 -25.51 -13.25
C ILE A 340 -16.49 -26.46 -14.35
N THR A 341 -17.80 -26.50 -14.57
CA THR A 341 -18.44 -27.37 -15.56
C THR A 341 -18.94 -26.56 -16.76
N GLY A 342 -18.93 -27.16 -17.95
CA GLY A 342 -19.35 -26.48 -19.18
C GLY A 342 -18.52 -25.25 -19.57
N GLY A 343 -17.37 -25.04 -18.92
CA GLY A 343 -16.50 -23.88 -19.13
C GLY A 343 -17.00 -22.58 -18.48
N ASN A 344 -18.14 -22.54 -17.81
CA ASN A 344 -18.69 -21.27 -17.26
C ASN A 344 -19.42 -21.39 -15.92
N THR A 345 -19.65 -22.61 -15.43
CA THR A 345 -20.51 -22.85 -14.26
C THR A 345 -19.69 -23.35 -13.08
N PHE A 346 -19.59 -22.53 -12.04
CA PHE A 346 -18.91 -22.82 -10.79
C PHE A 346 -19.82 -23.64 -9.88
N THR A 347 -19.33 -24.77 -9.34
CA THR A 347 -20.10 -25.65 -8.44
C THR A 347 -19.49 -25.65 -7.04
N THR A 348 -20.24 -25.19 -6.02
CA THR A 348 -19.71 -24.98 -4.66
C THR A 348 -19.89 -26.17 -3.71
N GLY A 349 -20.51 -27.27 -4.15
CA GLY A 349 -20.76 -28.47 -3.33
C GLY A 349 -21.84 -28.31 -2.24
N SER A 350 -22.08 -27.08 -1.78
CA SER A 350 -23.20 -26.65 -0.93
C SER A 350 -23.88 -25.41 -1.54
N ALA A 351 -25.08 -25.09 -1.06
CA ALA A 351 -25.82 -23.93 -1.56
C ALA A 351 -25.07 -22.62 -1.25
N HIS A 352 -24.92 -21.75 -2.25
CA HIS A 352 -24.36 -20.43 -2.06
C HIS A 352 -25.46 -19.42 -1.71
N THR A 353 -25.05 -18.27 -1.14
CA THR A 353 -25.96 -17.18 -0.75
C THR A 353 -25.95 -16.01 -1.73
N PHE A 354 -25.24 -16.15 -2.86
CA PHE A 354 -25.19 -15.08 -3.86
C PHE A 354 -26.53 -14.88 -4.57
N ALA A 355 -26.89 -13.62 -4.80
CA ALA A 355 -28.04 -13.22 -5.61
C ALA A 355 -27.66 -12.93 -7.07
N ASP A 356 -28.63 -13.01 -7.99
CA ASP A 356 -28.42 -12.64 -9.39
C ASP A 356 -28.06 -11.14 -9.50
N GLY A 357 -27.02 -10.82 -10.26
CA GLY A 357 -26.49 -9.46 -10.39
C GLY A 357 -25.70 -8.97 -9.17
N GLN A 358 -25.47 -9.79 -8.13
CA GLN A 358 -24.65 -9.39 -6.99
C GLN A 358 -23.18 -9.21 -7.37
N ALA A 359 -22.57 -8.14 -6.88
CA ALA A 359 -21.13 -7.91 -7.02
C ALA A 359 -20.33 -8.87 -6.14
N VAL A 360 -19.29 -9.48 -6.71
CA VAL A 360 -18.33 -10.31 -5.99
C VAL A 360 -16.91 -9.93 -6.37
N THR A 361 -16.01 -9.88 -5.40
CA THR A 361 -14.58 -9.73 -5.67
C THR A 361 -13.99 -11.10 -6.01
N TYR A 362 -13.24 -11.17 -7.11
CA TYR A 362 -12.43 -12.34 -7.45
C TYR A 362 -11.05 -12.28 -6.80
N TYR A 363 -10.61 -13.41 -6.25
CA TYR A 363 -9.25 -13.63 -5.78
C TYR A 363 -8.62 -14.76 -6.59
N ALA A 364 -7.51 -14.46 -7.24
CA ALA A 364 -6.72 -15.41 -7.99
C ALA A 364 -6.04 -16.43 -7.04
N PRO A 365 -5.58 -17.58 -7.57
CA PRO A 365 -4.84 -18.52 -6.75
C PRO A 365 -3.58 -17.87 -6.18
N LYS A 366 -3.34 -18.07 -4.88
CA LYS A 366 -2.27 -17.38 -4.15
C LYS A 366 -0.89 -17.90 -4.56
N ALA A 367 0.04 -16.98 -4.83
CA ALA A 367 1.45 -17.28 -5.06
C ALA A 367 2.16 -17.63 -3.74
N PHE A 368 3.26 -18.38 -3.85
CA PHE A 368 4.21 -18.55 -2.75
C PHE A 368 5.06 -17.30 -2.63
N GLU A 369 5.16 -16.71 -1.45
CA GLU A 369 5.99 -15.55 -1.20
C GLU A 369 7.20 -15.92 -0.35
N PHE A 370 8.33 -15.25 -0.61
CA PHE A 370 9.58 -15.46 0.10
C PHE A 370 10.51 -14.25 -0.07
N GLY A 371 11.40 -14.01 0.90
CA GLY A 371 12.46 -13.02 0.81
C GLY A 371 13.77 -13.60 0.26
N SER A 372 14.71 -12.73 -0.12
CA SER A 372 16.03 -13.14 -0.63
C SER A 372 16.85 -13.93 0.42
N GLY A 373 16.59 -13.72 1.71
CA GLY A 373 17.18 -14.47 2.82
C GLY A 373 16.77 -15.96 2.89
N GLN A 374 15.77 -16.39 2.11
CA GLN A 374 15.29 -17.77 2.05
C GLN A 374 15.89 -18.60 0.91
N VAL A 375 16.78 -17.99 0.12
CA VAL A 375 17.44 -18.60 -1.04
C VAL A 375 18.86 -18.99 -0.66
N ASP A 376 19.41 -20.09 -1.14
CA ASP A 376 20.76 -20.56 -0.80
C ASP A 376 20.94 -20.73 0.72
N VAL A 377 20.09 -21.56 1.34
CA VAL A 377 20.09 -21.73 2.80
C VAL A 377 19.94 -23.16 3.24
N THR A 378 20.38 -23.45 4.46
CA THR A 378 20.05 -24.68 5.18
C THR A 378 19.27 -24.34 6.44
N ALA A 379 18.12 -24.96 6.64
CA ALA A 379 17.32 -24.76 7.85
C ALA A 379 17.84 -25.65 8.98
N ALA A 380 18.12 -25.04 10.15
CA ALA A 380 18.56 -25.74 11.34
C ALA A 380 17.81 -25.22 12.58
N LEU A 381 17.50 -26.15 13.51
CA LEU A 381 17.04 -25.79 14.85
C LEU A 381 18.24 -25.41 15.70
N ARG A 382 18.23 -24.21 16.30
CA ARG A 382 19.30 -23.76 17.20
C ARG A 382 18.71 -23.35 18.57
N PRO A 383 19.43 -23.61 19.67
CA PRO A 383 19.03 -23.11 20.99
C PRO A 383 19.05 -21.58 20.98
N ALA A 384 17.95 -20.92 21.37
CA ALA A 384 17.98 -19.49 21.63
C ALA A 384 18.49 -19.20 23.07
N PRO A 385 18.85 -17.95 23.41
CA PRO A 385 19.30 -17.58 24.76
C PRO A 385 18.21 -17.67 25.85
N ASN A 386 16.95 -17.88 25.44
CA ASN A 386 15.78 -18.13 26.29
C ASN A 386 15.24 -19.55 25.98
N PRO A 387 14.32 -20.15 26.75
CA PRO A 387 13.99 -21.59 26.66
C PRO A 387 13.37 -22.05 25.32
N ASP A 388 13.29 -21.18 24.32
CA ASP A 388 12.78 -21.47 23.00
C ASP A 388 13.89 -21.92 22.05
N THR A 389 13.63 -22.97 21.28
CA THR A 389 14.42 -23.31 20.09
C THR A 389 13.83 -22.58 18.90
N LEU A 390 14.61 -21.70 18.25
CA LEU A 390 14.18 -21.01 17.05
C LEU A 390 14.74 -21.72 15.80
N TRP A 391 13.95 -21.71 14.72
CA TRP A 391 14.45 -22.09 13.42
C TRP A 391 15.33 -20.97 12.87
N GLN A 392 16.54 -21.33 12.43
CA GLN A 392 17.44 -20.41 11.76
C GLN A 392 17.71 -20.92 10.34
N LEU A 393 17.67 -20.01 9.37
CA LEU A 393 18.15 -20.25 8.01
C LEU A 393 19.61 -19.82 7.94
N ASP A 394 20.51 -20.79 7.90
CA ASP A 394 21.95 -20.54 7.73
C ASP A 394 22.23 -20.32 6.24
N ASP A 395 22.99 -19.27 5.91
CA ASP A 395 23.43 -18.99 4.55
C ASP A 395 24.37 -20.09 4.06
N THR A 396 24.00 -20.76 2.96
CA THR A 396 24.79 -21.78 2.28
C THR A 396 24.94 -21.40 0.81
N PRO A 397 25.88 -20.48 0.48
CA PRO A 397 26.05 -19.99 -0.88
C PRO A 397 26.23 -21.10 -1.91
N GLY A 398 25.48 -21.06 -3.01
CA GLY A 398 25.53 -22.07 -4.07
C GLY A 398 24.74 -23.35 -3.77
N ALA A 399 23.93 -23.39 -2.70
CA ALA A 399 22.98 -24.48 -2.49
C ALA A 399 21.88 -24.52 -3.57
N ASN A 400 21.61 -23.39 -4.23
CA ASN A 400 20.65 -23.23 -5.33
C ASN A 400 19.24 -23.72 -4.98
N ASN A 401 18.87 -23.54 -3.71
CA ASN A 401 17.61 -23.96 -3.14
C ASN A 401 16.82 -22.76 -2.61
N ILE A 402 15.52 -22.95 -2.46
CA ILE A 402 14.58 -21.98 -1.90
C ILE A 402 13.78 -22.69 -0.82
N VAL A 403 13.72 -22.10 0.38
CA VAL A 403 13.02 -22.66 1.55
C VAL A 403 11.85 -21.76 1.94
N LEU A 404 10.63 -22.26 1.88
CA LEU A 404 9.46 -21.51 2.37
C LEU A 404 9.35 -21.66 3.89
N VAL A 405 9.00 -20.58 4.58
CA VAL A 405 8.81 -20.56 6.04
C VAL A 405 7.46 -19.97 6.43
N ASP A 406 7.00 -20.27 7.64
CA ASP A 406 5.87 -19.57 8.27
C ASP A 406 6.31 -18.27 8.97
N ALA A 407 5.39 -17.61 9.66
CA ALA A 407 5.64 -16.36 10.38
C ALA A 407 6.69 -16.50 11.51
N ASP A 408 6.89 -17.72 12.03
CA ASP A 408 7.87 -18.03 13.07
C ASP A 408 9.22 -18.46 12.48
N GLY A 409 9.38 -18.41 11.14
CA GLY A 409 10.59 -18.80 10.43
C GLY A 409 10.78 -20.32 10.31
N ARG A 410 9.77 -21.12 10.65
CA ARG A 410 9.84 -22.59 10.54
C ARG A 410 9.61 -23.02 9.09
N PRO A 411 10.44 -23.93 8.54
CA PRO A 411 10.23 -24.44 7.20
C PRO A 411 8.87 -25.12 7.03
N VAL A 412 8.12 -24.72 6.00
CA VAL A 412 6.80 -25.25 5.66
C VAL A 412 6.82 -26.07 4.39
N ASN A 413 5.87 -27.00 4.27
CA ASN A 413 5.73 -27.79 3.05
C ASN A 413 5.28 -26.89 1.88
N HIS A 414 6.06 -26.85 0.81
CA HIS A 414 5.76 -26.02 -0.35
C HIS A 414 4.75 -26.66 -1.32
N GLY A 415 4.53 -27.97 -1.23
CA GLY A 415 3.54 -28.69 -2.05
C GLY A 415 3.81 -28.70 -3.56
N LEU A 416 5.04 -28.40 -3.98
CA LEU A 416 5.48 -28.47 -5.39
C LEU A 416 6.04 -29.85 -5.70
N THR A 417 5.93 -30.27 -6.96
CA THR A 417 6.48 -31.54 -7.46
C THR A 417 7.59 -31.33 -8.49
N THR A 418 8.54 -32.26 -8.58
CA THR A 418 9.59 -32.20 -9.62
C THR A 418 8.95 -32.27 -11.00
N GLY A 419 9.32 -31.34 -11.88
CA GLY A 419 8.75 -31.22 -13.22
C GLY A 419 7.63 -30.18 -13.35
N GLU A 420 7.06 -29.74 -12.23
CA GLU A 420 6.08 -28.65 -12.21
C GLU A 420 6.70 -27.32 -12.66
N ARG A 421 5.89 -26.41 -13.20
CA ARG A 421 6.36 -25.11 -13.68
C ARG A 421 5.82 -23.98 -12.82
N VAL A 422 6.69 -23.01 -12.52
CA VAL A 422 6.37 -21.83 -11.73
C VAL A 422 6.77 -20.55 -12.47
N ILE A 423 6.03 -19.48 -12.25
CA ILE A 423 6.24 -18.14 -12.79
C ILE A 423 6.84 -17.29 -11.67
N TYR A 424 7.99 -16.67 -11.92
CA TYR A 424 8.65 -15.78 -10.97
C TYR A 424 8.09 -14.36 -11.05
N ASN A 425 7.87 -13.74 -9.90
CA ASN A 425 7.61 -12.30 -9.77
C ASN A 425 8.41 -11.71 -8.60
N ALA A 426 8.56 -10.40 -8.58
CA ALA A 426 9.18 -9.68 -7.47
C ALA A 426 8.53 -8.29 -7.31
N GLN A 427 8.39 -7.84 -6.07
CA GLN A 427 7.84 -6.54 -5.71
C GLN A 427 8.67 -5.94 -4.60
N SER A 428 8.85 -4.62 -4.64
CA SER A 428 9.40 -3.86 -3.52
C SER A 428 8.29 -3.08 -2.84
N TYR A 429 8.38 -2.97 -1.52
CA TYR A 429 7.48 -2.14 -0.71
C TYR A 429 8.03 -0.72 -0.49
N ASP A 430 9.22 -0.42 -1.03
CA ASP A 430 9.75 0.94 -1.11
C ASP A 430 9.63 1.51 -2.54
N SER A 431 10.11 2.75 -2.76
CA SER A 431 10.11 3.37 -4.11
C SER A 431 11.08 2.72 -5.09
N GLY A 432 11.94 1.83 -4.63
CA GLY A 432 12.92 1.13 -5.44
C GLY A 432 12.28 0.07 -6.33
N ALA A 433 12.90 -0.18 -7.47
CA ALA A 433 12.60 -1.39 -8.22
C ALA A 433 13.15 -2.61 -7.44
N PRO A 434 12.43 -3.74 -7.38
CA PRO A 434 12.90 -4.91 -6.65
C PRO A 434 14.20 -5.44 -7.23
N VAL A 435 15.14 -5.80 -6.36
CA VAL A 435 16.38 -6.48 -6.72
C VAL A 435 16.09 -7.95 -6.97
N LEU A 436 16.10 -8.35 -8.24
CA LEU A 436 15.80 -9.72 -8.64
C LEU A 436 16.87 -10.72 -8.16
N ILE A 437 16.44 -11.95 -7.86
CA ILE A 437 17.34 -13.08 -7.63
C ILE A 437 17.88 -13.50 -8.99
N SER A 438 19.11 -13.10 -9.32
CA SER A 438 19.73 -13.46 -10.59
C SER A 438 19.91 -14.98 -10.70
N PRO A 439 19.69 -15.60 -11.87
CA PRO A 439 19.30 -15.02 -13.17
C PRO A 439 17.78 -15.01 -13.44
N LEU A 440 16.95 -15.02 -12.40
CA LEU A 440 15.50 -15.03 -12.57
C LEU A 440 14.98 -13.69 -13.09
N THR A 441 13.98 -13.75 -13.96
CA THR A 441 13.34 -12.59 -14.59
C THR A 441 11.86 -12.59 -14.26
N VAL A 442 11.29 -11.43 -13.98
CA VAL A 442 9.84 -11.28 -13.74
C VAL A 442 9.04 -11.82 -14.94
N GLY A 443 8.03 -12.64 -14.67
CA GLY A 443 7.25 -13.38 -15.68
C GLY A 443 7.96 -14.61 -16.25
N GLY A 444 9.21 -14.88 -15.86
CA GLY A 444 9.97 -16.05 -16.29
C GLY A 444 9.36 -17.35 -15.77
N VAL A 445 9.31 -18.38 -16.63
CA VAL A 445 8.80 -19.71 -16.30
C VAL A 445 9.97 -20.65 -16.02
N TYR A 446 9.92 -21.34 -14.89
CA TYR A 446 10.99 -22.23 -14.42
C TYR A 446 10.42 -23.59 -14.04
N ARG A 447 11.16 -24.65 -14.35
CA ARG A 447 10.82 -26.01 -13.91
C ARG A 447 11.35 -26.26 -12.50
N VAL A 448 10.49 -26.76 -11.63
CA VAL A 448 10.79 -27.11 -10.25
C VAL A 448 11.53 -28.45 -10.18
N VAL A 449 12.51 -28.50 -9.28
CA VAL A 449 13.13 -29.73 -8.79
C VAL A 449 12.89 -29.79 -7.28
N LYS A 450 12.06 -30.73 -6.84
CA LYS A 450 11.84 -30.95 -5.41
C LYS A 450 13.11 -31.53 -4.79
N ILE A 451 13.66 -30.84 -3.78
CA ILE A 451 14.83 -31.29 -3.02
C ILE A 451 14.38 -31.99 -1.74
N SER A 452 13.43 -31.39 -1.02
CA SER A 452 12.71 -31.96 0.13
C SER A 452 11.25 -31.52 0.12
N ASP A 453 10.46 -31.79 1.16
CA ASP A 453 9.11 -31.22 1.29
C ASP A 453 9.14 -29.69 1.54
N THR A 454 10.25 -29.16 2.04
CA THR A 454 10.40 -27.77 2.48
C THR A 454 11.37 -26.97 1.63
N SER A 455 12.03 -27.60 0.67
CA SER A 455 13.00 -26.95 -0.21
C SER A 455 12.94 -27.45 -1.64
N PHE A 456 13.14 -26.53 -2.59
CA PHE A 456 13.16 -26.83 -4.01
C PHE A 456 14.19 -25.98 -4.74
N GLY A 457 14.63 -26.46 -5.90
CA GLY A 457 15.47 -25.74 -6.85
C GLY A 457 14.76 -25.54 -8.19
N LEU A 458 15.42 -24.85 -9.11
CA LEU A 458 14.84 -24.46 -10.41
C LEU A 458 15.73 -24.89 -11.57
N LYS A 459 15.13 -25.13 -12.74
CA LYS A 459 15.78 -25.36 -14.03
C LYS A 459 15.12 -24.52 -15.12
N PHE A 460 15.90 -24.08 -16.10
CA PHE A 460 15.37 -23.30 -17.24
C PHE A 460 14.58 -24.16 -18.23
N ASN A 461 15.01 -25.40 -18.43
CA ASN A 461 14.51 -26.28 -19.48
C ASN A 461 13.64 -27.40 -18.93
N ASP A 462 12.81 -27.96 -19.80
CA ASP A 462 12.12 -29.23 -19.57
C ASP A 462 13.10 -30.40 -19.70
N LYS A 463 12.85 -31.48 -18.95
CA LYS A 463 13.58 -32.75 -19.16
C LYS A 463 12.94 -33.47 -20.34
N LEU A 464 13.70 -33.60 -21.42
CA LEU A 464 13.28 -34.38 -22.59
C LEU A 464 13.80 -35.80 -22.44
N THR A 465 12.93 -36.81 -22.44
CA THR A 465 13.30 -38.22 -22.30
C THR A 465 13.05 -38.97 -23.60
N ALA A 466 14.01 -39.80 -24.01
CA ALA A 466 13.93 -40.59 -25.25
C ALA A 466 13.62 -39.75 -26.52
N GLU A 467 14.10 -38.51 -26.54
CA GLU A 467 13.95 -37.57 -27.64
C GLU A 467 14.68 -38.10 -28.88
N GLN A 468 13.99 -38.15 -30.02
CA GLN A 468 14.57 -38.64 -31.27
C GLN A 468 15.44 -37.56 -31.91
N VAL A 469 16.75 -37.80 -31.91
CA VAL A 469 17.75 -36.82 -32.38
C VAL A 469 18.76 -37.42 -33.34
N ARG A 470 19.41 -36.53 -34.08
CA ARG A 470 20.65 -36.81 -34.82
C ARG A 470 21.74 -35.84 -34.39
N PHE A 471 22.97 -36.33 -34.36
CA PHE A 471 24.18 -35.62 -33.99
C PHE A 471 25.02 -35.33 -35.22
N ILE A 472 25.46 -34.09 -35.33
CA ILE A 472 26.42 -33.61 -36.32
C ILE A 472 27.74 -33.38 -35.58
N ARG A 473 28.78 -34.03 -36.09
CA ARG A 473 30.14 -33.86 -35.58
C ARG A 473 30.70 -32.51 -36.01
N PRO A 474 31.34 -31.74 -35.11
CA PRO A 474 31.98 -30.48 -35.48
C PRO A 474 33.27 -30.73 -36.29
N ALA A 475 33.72 -29.73 -37.05
CA ALA A 475 34.99 -29.81 -37.80
C ALA A 475 36.23 -29.82 -36.89
N SER A 476 36.16 -29.14 -35.74
CA SER A 476 37.17 -29.13 -34.67
C SER A 476 36.50 -28.77 -33.34
N GLY A 477 37.15 -29.05 -32.20
CA GLY A 477 36.55 -28.88 -30.86
C GLY A 477 35.72 -30.10 -30.42
N GLY A 478 34.99 -29.98 -29.30
CA GLY A 478 34.19 -31.07 -28.71
C GLY A 478 32.82 -30.59 -28.21
N GLY A 479 31.79 -31.44 -28.27
CA GLY A 479 30.42 -30.98 -28.41
C GLY A 479 30.13 -30.53 -29.86
N GLY A 480 28.99 -30.96 -30.41
CA GLY A 480 28.58 -30.68 -31.80
C GLY A 480 27.14 -30.15 -31.88
N THR A 481 26.48 -30.35 -33.01
CA THR A 481 25.07 -29.93 -33.17
C THR A 481 24.14 -31.14 -33.03
N VAL A 482 23.10 -30.98 -32.23
CA VAL A 482 22.01 -31.95 -32.07
C VAL A 482 20.79 -31.44 -32.83
N VAL A 483 20.21 -32.28 -33.67
CA VAL A 483 19.04 -31.96 -34.51
C VAL A 483 17.86 -32.83 -34.07
N ARG A 484 16.77 -32.22 -33.62
CA ARG A 484 15.53 -32.91 -33.24
C ARG A 484 14.75 -33.34 -34.48
N ALA A 485 14.02 -34.44 -34.35
CA ALA A 485 13.07 -34.88 -35.36
C ALA A 485 11.85 -33.96 -35.47
N SER A 486 11.43 -33.32 -34.37
CA SER A 486 10.30 -32.39 -34.33
C SER A 486 10.44 -31.36 -33.20
N GLY A 487 9.67 -30.28 -33.27
CA GLY A 487 9.68 -29.20 -32.27
C GLY A 487 10.93 -28.33 -32.31
N THR A 488 11.06 -27.44 -31.32
CA THR A 488 12.22 -26.56 -31.17
C THR A 488 12.87 -26.75 -29.80
N TRP A 489 14.15 -26.42 -29.68
CA TRP A 489 14.84 -26.45 -28.40
C TRP A 489 14.43 -25.29 -27.48
N ALA A 490 14.20 -24.11 -28.07
CA ALA A 490 13.76 -22.92 -27.34
C ALA A 490 12.40 -23.14 -26.65
N SER A 491 11.45 -23.81 -27.31
CA SER A 491 10.14 -24.14 -26.71
C SER A 491 10.23 -25.11 -25.53
N ALA A 492 11.34 -25.86 -25.40
CA ALA A 492 11.63 -26.71 -24.25
C ALA A 492 12.53 -26.01 -23.21
N GLY A 493 12.75 -24.69 -23.33
CA GLY A 493 13.48 -23.86 -22.38
C GLY A 493 15.01 -23.93 -22.48
N PHE A 494 15.58 -24.56 -23.52
CA PHE A 494 17.01 -24.56 -23.77
C PHE A 494 17.46 -23.25 -24.43
N GLY A 495 18.48 -22.61 -23.84
CA GLY A 495 19.01 -21.31 -24.25
C GLY A 495 20.54 -21.25 -24.22
N VAL A 496 21.11 -20.27 -24.92
CA VAL A 496 22.57 -20.06 -24.97
C VAL A 496 23.15 -19.77 -23.58
N GLY A 497 24.33 -20.31 -23.30
CA GLY A 497 25.02 -20.20 -22.01
C GLY A 497 24.58 -21.22 -20.97
N GLN A 498 23.45 -21.90 -21.16
CA GLN A 498 23.00 -22.96 -20.26
C GLN A 498 23.86 -24.22 -20.40
N THR A 499 23.97 -24.97 -19.31
CA THR A 499 24.53 -26.32 -19.32
C THR A 499 23.44 -27.34 -19.62
N VAL A 500 23.74 -28.34 -20.43
CA VAL A 500 22.89 -29.49 -20.72
C VAL A 500 23.66 -30.79 -20.51
N THR A 501 23.04 -31.72 -19.79
CA THR A 501 23.51 -33.09 -19.64
C THR A 501 22.72 -33.98 -20.60
N ILE A 502 23.46 -34.71 -21.44
CA ILE A 502 22.93 -35.70 -22.37
C ILE A 502 23.20 -37.09 -21.80
N THR A 503 22.15 -37.88 -21.65
CA THR A 503 22.23 -39.31 -21.32
C THR A 503 21.53 -40.15 -22.37
N ASP A 504 21.77 -41.46 -22.34
CA ASP A 504 21.11 -42.47 -23.20
C ASP A 504 21.31 -42.31 -24.72
N ALA A 505 22.09 -41.33 -25.18
CA ALA A 505 22.30 -41.04 -26.59
C ALA A 505 23.06 -42.15 -27.34
N GLY A 506 23.75 -43.02 -26.61
CA GLY A 506 24.69 -43.98 -27.19
C GLY A 506 25.83 -43.27 -27.94
N LEU A 507 26.51 -43.99 -28.83
CA LEU A 507 27.50 -43.43 -29.77
C LEU A 507 28.64 -42.61 -29.13
N SER A 508 28.89 -42.76 -27.82
CA SER A 508 29.81 -41.91 -27.05
C SER A 508 29.43 -40.42 -27.04
N ASN A 509 28.13 -40.09 -27.16
CA ASN A 509 27.60 -38.73 -27.17
C ASN A 509 27.06 -38.26 -25.81
N ASN A 510 27.12 -39.12 -24.78
CA ASN A 510 26.73 -38.76 -23.42
C ASN A 510 27.76 -37.82 -22.78
N GLY A 511 27.30 -36.91 -21.94
CA GLY A 511 28.15 -35.97 -21.24
C GLY A 511 27.43 -34.66 -20.91
N THR A 512 28.17 -33.74 -20.31
CA THR A 512 27.68 -32.40 -19.96
C THR A 512 28.34 -31.38 -20.90
N PHE A 513 27.52 -30.51 -21.49
CA PHE A 513 27.92 -29.57 -22.53
C PHE A 513 27.32 -28.19 -22.26
N THR A 514 27.95 -27.15 -22.81
CA THR A 514 27.40 -25.79 -22.80
C THR A 514 26.70 -25.50 -24.11
N VAL A 515 25.50 -24.93 -24.04
CA VAL A 515 24.74 -24.48 -25.22
C VAL A 515 25.36 -23.20 -25.77
N THR A 516 25.80 -23.24 -27.02
CA THR A 516 26.42 -22.10 -27.71
C THR A 516 25.49 -21.46 -28.75
N ALA A 517 24.57 -22.23 -29.33
CA ALA A 517 23.54 -21.71 -30.22
C ALA A 517 22.26 -22.54 -30.17
N VAL A 518 21.11 -21.88 -30.33
CA VAL A 518 19.78 -22.48 -30.46
C VAL A 518 19.13 -21.94 -31.72
N ASP A 519 18.78 -22.83 -32.66
CA ASP A 519 18.14 -22.46 -33.92
C ASP A 519 17.08 -23.50 -34.31
N GLY A 520 15.81 -23.21 -33.97
CA GLY A 520 14.69 -24.12 -34.20
C GLY A 520 14.94 -25.51 -33.61
N GLY A 521 14.97 -26.54 -34.48
CA GLY A 521 15.26 -27.92 -34.11
C GLY A 521 16.75 -28.24 -33.87
N ARG A 522 17.65 -27.25 -33.95
CA ARG A 522 19.11 -27.43 -33.81
C ARG A 522 19.64 -26.81 -32.51
N LEU A 523 20.42 -27.59 -31.77
CA LEU A 523 21.11 -27.18 -30.54
C LEU A 523 22.61 -27.40 -30.73
N THR A 524 23.38 -26.32 -30.75
CA THR A 524 24.84 -26.41 -30.88
C THR A 524 25.49 -26.34 -29.51
N LEU A 525 26.37 -27.29 -29.26
CA LEU A 525 26.95 -27.57 -27.96
C LEU A 525 28.47 -27.53 -28.04
N SER A 526 29.11 -27.12 -26.95
CA SER A 526 30.56 -27.14 -26.80
C SER A 526 30.98 -27.76 -25.46
N GLY A 527 32.24 -28.17 -25.37
CA GLY A 527 32.81 -28.85 -24.21
C GLY A 527 32.79 -30.37 -24.38
N GLY A 528 33.51 -31.09 -23.51
CA GLY A 528 33.60 -32.54 -23.57
C GLY A 528 34.21 -33.07 -24.88
N SER A 529 33.87 -34.31 -25.23
CA SER A 529 34.35 -34.98 -26.44
C SER A 529 33.51 -34.61 -27.67
N PRO A 530 34.08 -34.57 -28.89
CA PRO A 530 33.32 -34.39 -30.11
C PRO A 530 32.33 -35.53 -30.32
N PHE A 531 31.10 -35.20 -30.73
CA PHE A 531 30.09 -36.19 -31.02
C PHE A 531 30.51 -37.17 -32.12
N THR A 532 30.11 -38.42 -31.96
CA THR A 532 29.99 -39.35 -33.08
C THR A 532 28.77 -38.95 -33.91
N GLY A 533 29.01 -38.56 -35.16
CA GLY A 533 27.97 -38.03 -36.03
C GLY A 533 27.15 -39.14 -36.71
N ASN A 534 25.83 -39.09 -36.58
CA ASN A 534 24.89 -39.91 -37.37
C ASN A 534 24.08 -39.07 -38.38
N LEU A 535 24.41 -37.79 -38.51
CA LEU A 535 24.01 -36.89 -39.60
C LEU A 535 25.25 -36.14 -40.10
N VAL A 536 25.42 -36.14 -41.42
CA VAL A 536 26.50 -35.46 -42.12
C VAL A 536 25.89 -34.65 -43.25
N GLU A 537 26.18 -33.35 -43.28
CA GLU A 537 25.65 -32.40 -44.27
C GLU A 537 26.77 -31.94 -45.21
N GLY A 538 26.39 -31.35 -46.35
CA GLY A 538 27.35 -30.83 -47.32
C GLY A 538 28.14 -31.91 -48.07
N VAL A 539 27.60 -33.12 -48.18
CA VAL A 539 28.23 -34.25 -48.87
C VAL A 539 28.00 -34.12 -50.37
N THR A 540 29.01 -34.36 -51.20
CA THR A 540 28.85 -34.40 -52.65
C THR A 540 28.47 -35.81 -53.10
N ALA A 541 27.29 -35.96 -53.67
CA ALA A 541 26.79 -37.17 -54.30
C ALA A 541 27.23 -37.25 -55.77
N LEU A 542 27.69 -38.43 -56.18
CA LEU A 542 28.10 -38.76 -57.53
C LEU A 542 27.36 -40.02 -58.00
N THR A 543 26.64 -39.89 -59.12
CA THR A 543 25.93 -40.99 -59.76
C THR A 543 26.92 -41.92 -60.46
N GLY A 544 26.83 -43.21 -60.18
CA GLY A 544 27.56 -44.26 -60.87
C GLY A 544 26.98 -44.57 -62.26
N SER A 545 27.83 -45.05 -63.17
CA SER A 545 27.42 -45.50 -64.51
C SER A 545 28.09 -46.82 -64.89
N GLY A 546 27.38 -47.69 -65.62
CA GLY A 546 27.88 -49.02 -66.00
C GLY A 546 28.22 -49.88 -64.77
N ALA A 547 29.49 -50.24 -64.61
CA ALA A 547 29.99 -51.00 -63.46
C ALA A 547 30.38 -50.13 -62.25
N GLN A 548 30.40 -48.80 -62.40
CA GLN A 548 30.74 -47.88 -61.32
C GLN A 548 29.56 -47.69 -60.38
N LYS A 549 29.74 -47.98 -59.10
CA LYS A 549 28.74 -47.76 -58.05
C LYS A 549 28.60 -46.28 -57.68
N ASP A 550 27.46 -45.91 -57.09
CA ASP A 550 27.18 -44.57 -56.59
C ASP A 550 28.15 -44.19 -55.44
N ARG A 551 28.55 -42.92 -55.35
CA ARG A 551 29.56 -42.46 -54.39
C ARG A 551 29.14 -41.20 -53.66
N LEU A 552 29.60 -41.07 -52.43
CA LEU A 552 29.47 -39.89 -51.59
C LEU A 552 30.88 -39.41 -51.22
N THR A 553 31.19 -38.14 -51.44
CA THR A 553 32.51 -37.57 -51.13
C THR A 553 32.39 -36.39 -50.17
N ARG A 554 33.33 -36.31 -49.23
CA ARG A 554 33.40 -35.23 -48.23
C ARG A 554 34.85 -34.94 -47.87
N SER A 555 35.24 -33.66 -47.90
CA SER A 555 36.56 -33.23 -47.41
C SER A 555 36.66 -33.43 -45.90
N GLY A 556 37.67 -34.17 -45.42
CA GLY A 556 37.90 -34.43 -44.01
C GLY A 556 37.43 -35.81 -43.52
N GLY A 557 37.19 -36.75 -44.45
CA GLY A 557 36.94 -38.16 -44.18
C GLY A 557 35.60 -38.48 -43.54
N TRP A 558 35.42 -39.75 -43.15
CA TRP A 558 34.21 -40.26 -42.49
C TRP A 558 34.46 -40.75 -41.06
N ALA A 559 35.70 -40.59 -40.57
CA ALA A 559 36.09 -40.98 -39.21
C ALA A 559 35.27 -40.23 -38.15
N GLY A 560 34.83 -40.94 -37.12
CA GLY A 560 33.97 -40.37 -36.06
C GLY A 560 32.51 -40.18 -36.49
N THR A 561 32.08 -40.80 -37.59
CA THR A 561 30.66 -40.93 -37.96
C THR A 561 30.21 -42.37 -37.80
N THR A 562 28.89 -42.60 -37.79
CA THR A 562 28.31 -43.95 -37.82
C THR A 562 28.37 -44.61 -39.20
N ILE A 563 28.89 -43.90 -40.22
CA ILE A 563 28.92 -44.35 -41.62
C ILE A 563 30.18 -45.19 -41.84
N THR A 564 30.00 -46.50 -41.86
CA THR A 564 31.05 -47.52 -41.99
C THR A 564 30.67 -48.56 -43.05
N ASN A 565 31.52 -49.55 -43.32
CA ASN A 565 31.16 -50.64 -44.23
C ASN A 565 29.92 -51.39 -43.71
N GLY A 566 28.95 -51.64 -44.58
CA GLY A 566 27.73 -52.38 -44.28
C GLY A 566 26.62 -51.57 -43.62
N THR A 567 26.82 -50.29 -43.26
CA THR A 567 25.75 -49.50 -42.63
C THR A 567 24.65 -49.13 -43.63
N THR A 568 23.41 -49.14 -43.16
CA THR A 568 22.26 -48.57 -43.88
C THR A 568 22.20 -47.06 -43.63
N ILE A 569 22.19 -46.28 -44.70
CA ILE A 569 22.13 -44.83 -44.67
C ILE A 569 20.90 -44.33 -45.43
N SER A 570 20.42 -43.15 -45.06
CA SER A 570 19.45 -42.37 -45.82
C SER A 570 20.15 -41.18 -46.46
N VAL A 571 19.98 -41.02 -47.76
CA VAL A 571 20.44 -39.86 -48.54
C VAL A 571 19.20 -39.18 -49.12
N ASN A 572 18.91 -37.96 -48.64
CA ASN A 572 17.69 -37.21 -48.99
C ASN A 572 16.39 -38.04 -48.89
N GLY A 573 16.29 -38.94 -47.91
CA GLY A 573 15.11 -39.78 -47.68
C GLY A 573 15.14 -41.14 -48.39
N THR A 574 16.04 -41.36 -49.35
CA THR A 574 16.23 -42.66 -50.02
C THR A 574 17.27 -43.51 -49.27
N THR A 575 16.98 -44.79 -49.10
CA THR A 575 17.83 -45.72 -48.33
C THR A 575 18.86 -46.42 -49.21
N PHE A 576 20.11 -46.46 -48.75
CA PHE A 576 21.23 -47.15 -49.40
C PHE A 576 22.03 -47.96 -48.38
N THR A 577 22.79 -48.95 -48.85
CA THR A 577 23.77 -49.68 -48.04
C THR A 577 25.18 -49.28 -48.45
N VAL A 578 26.04 -49.02 -47.47
CA VAL A 578 27.45 -48.68 -47.69
C VAL A 578 28.25 -49.94 -48.05
N ASP A 579 28.90 -49.91 -49.22
CA ASP A 579 29.78 -50.97 -49.70
C ASP A 579 31.21 -50.79 -49.17
N THR A 580 31.78 -49.59 -49.30
CA THR A 580 33.13 -49.31 -48.77
C THR A 580 33.25 -47.87 -48.27
N VAL A 581 34.14 -47.67 -47.30
CA VAL A 581 34.56 -46.34 -46.84
C VAL A 581 36.08 -46.27 -46.97
N SER A 582 36.58 -45.33 -47.76
CA SER A 582 38.01 -45.16 -48.03
C SER A 582 38.36 -43.69 -48.11
N GLY A 583 39.06 -43.18 -47.09
CA GLY A 583 39.42 -41.77 -46.97
C GLY A 583 38.19 -40.87 -46.99
N ASP A 584 38.12 -40.00 -48.00
CA ASP A 584 37.03 -39.05 -48.21
C ASP A 584 35.82 -39.64 -48.95
N VAL A 585 35.88 -40.91 -49.36
CA VAL A 585 34.91 -41.51 -50.28
C VAL A 585 34.17 -42.68 -49.64
N VAL A 586 32.84 -42.61 -49.68
CA VAL A 586 31.92 -43.72 -49.42
C VAL A 586 31.40 -44.22 -50.77
N THR A 587 31.49 -45.53 -51.00
CA THR A 587 30.87 -46.21 -52.16
C THR A 587 29.64 -46.95 -51.68
N LEU A 588 28.51 -46.80 -52.38
CA LEU A 588 27.24 -47.47 -52.07
C LEU A 588 27.14 -48.80 -52.81
N THR A 589 26.28 -49.71 -52.39
CA THR A 589 25.99 -50.95 -53.13
C THR A 589 25.20 -50.71 -54.42
N ALA A 590 24.52 -49.58 -54.52
CA ALA A 590 23.71 -49.17 -55.66
C ALA A 590 24.55 -48.58 -56.81
N THR A 591 24.00 -48.63 -58.01
CA THR A 591 24.53 -47.99 -59.21
C THR A 591 23.41 -47.23 -59.92
N GLY A 592 23.62 -45.95 -60.20
CA GLY A 592 22.72 -45.13 -61.00
C GLY A 592 21.43 -44.70 -60.28
N LEU A 593 21.34 -44.88 -58.96
CA LEU A 593 20.14 -44.55 -58.18
C LEU A 593 20.30 -43.24 -57.41
N LEU A 594 21.53 -42.83 -57.12
CA LEU A 594 21.83 -41.58 -56.44
C LEU A 594 21.84 -40.39 -57.42
N ALA A 595 21.07 -39.34 -57.13
CA ALA A 595 21.15 -38.08 -57.89
C ALA A 595 22.43 -37.29 -57.52
N ALA A 596 23.15 -36.79 -58.53
CA ALA A 596 24.34 -35.97 -58.30
C ALA A 596 23.99 -34.59 -57.71
N GLY A 597 24.83 -34.10 -56.79
CA GLY A 597 24.63 -32.80 -56.14
C GLY A 597 25.09 -32.79 -54.69
N THR A 598 24.76 -31.72 -53.96
CA THR A 598 25.03 -31.64 -52.52
C THR A 598 23.85 -32.23 -51.74
N VAL A 599 24.15 -33.15 -50.82
CA VAL A 599 23.15 -33.94 -50.09
C VAL A 599 23.46 -34.00 -48.59
N SER A 600 22.47 -34.41 -47.81
CA SER A 600 22.64 -34.81 -46.41
C SER A 600 22.53 -36.32 -46.29
N VAL A 601 23.41 -36.91 -45.50
CA VAL A 601 23.53 -38.34 -45.28
C VAL A 601 23.34 -38.63 -43.79
N SER A 602 22.47 -39.58 -43.46
CA SER A 602 22.23 -39.93 -42.06
C SER A 602 22.04 -41.42 -41.87
N THR A 603 22.31 -41.91 -40.65
CA THR A 603 21.75 -43.18 -40.19
C THR A 603 20.47 -42.91 -39.38
N ALA A 604 19.89 -43.95 -38.78
CA ALA A 604 18.74 -43.82 -37.91
C ALA A 604 18.98 -42.78 -36.79
N ALA A 605 17.90 -42.06 -36.43
CA ALA A 605 17.90 -41.22 -35.23
C ALA A 605 18.10 -42.10 -33.99
N VAL A 606 18.61 -41.50 -32.93
CA VAL A 606 18.79 -42.16 -31.63
C VAL A 606 17.91 -41.49 -30.59
N ALA A 607 17.41 -42.28 -29.64
CA ALA A 607 16.73 -41.76 -28.46
C ALA A 607 17.77 -41.22 -27.49
N ALA A 608 17.64 -39.98 -27.04
CA ALA A 608 18.52 -39.39 -26.04
C ALA A 608 17.70 -38.61 -25.00
N THR A 609 18.25 -38.51 -23.79
CA THR A 609 17.66 -37.72 -22.70
C THR A 609 18.47 -36.44 -22.53
N PHE A 610 17.78 -35.30 -22.40
CA PHE A 610 18.36 -33.97 -22.22
C PHE A 610 17.79 -33.33 -20.97
N ASP A 611 18.66 -32.86 -20.08
CA ASP A 611 18.27 -32.16 -18.85
C ASP A 611 19.33 -31.09 -18.51
N GLY A 612 18.91 -29.89 -18.11
CA GLY A 612 19.81 -28.85 -17.62
C GLY A 612 20.24 -29.07 -16.18
N ASP A 613 21.24 -28.31 -15.74
CA ASP A 613 21.60 -28.24 -14.32
C ASP A 613 20.61 -27.36 -13.54
N LEU A 614 20.68 -27.42 -12.21
CA LEU A 614 20.01 -26.43 -11.37
C LEU A 614 20.51 -25.03 -11.74
N ILE A 615 19.60 -24.07 -11.74
CA ILE A 615 19.94 -22.66 -11.92
C ILE A 615 20.80 -22.23 -10.73
N ALA A 616 21.98 -21.68 -11.03
CA ALA A 616 22.82 -21.05 -10.02
C ALA A 616 22.13 -19.75 -9.55
N LEU A 617 21.57 -19.75 -8.33
CA LEU A 617 20.88 -18.59 -7.78
C LEU A 617 21.90 -17.63 -7.15
N SER A 618 21.63 -16.33 -7.24
CA SER A 618 22.49 -15.31 -6.66
C SER A 618 21.64 -14.23 -5.97
N PRO A 619 21.12 -14.53 -4.76
CA PRO A 619 20.30 -13.60 -3.98
C PRO A 619 21.16 -12.49 -3.35
N THR A 620 20.60 -11.27 -3.27
CA THR A 620 21.19 -10.20 -2.46
C THR A 620 20.60 -10.24 -1.06
N LYS A 621 21.36 -10.79 -0.10
CA LYS A 621 20.89 -11.02 1.29
C LYS A 621 21.19 -9.88 2.27
N THR A 622 21.96 -8.87 1.86
CA THR A 622 22.42 -7.83 2.77
C THR A 622 21.32 -6.81 3.05
N VAL A 623 20.81 -6.80 4.29
CA VAL A 623 20.49 -5.53 4.95
C VAL A 623 21.84 -4.96 5.39
N ARG A 624 22.22 -3.77 4.92
CA ARG A 624 23.51 -3.13 5.18
C ARG A 624 23.91 -3.28 6.67
N GLY A 625 25.03 -3.95 6.95
CA GLY A 625 25.44 -4.38 8.29
C GLY A 625 25.80 -3.24 9.26
N THR A 626 25.66 -3.53 10.57
CA THR A 626 25.82 -2.65 11.76
C THR A 626 25.08 -1.32 11.69
N PRO A 627 24.22 -0.97 12.67
CA PRO A 627 23.41 0.23 12.59
C PRO A 627 24.32 1.45 12.38
N PRO A 628 24.25 2.13 11.23
CA PRO A 628 24.84 3.44 11.14
C PRO A 628 24.04 4.35 12.09
N SER A 629 24.72 5.24 12.82
CA SER A 629 24.09 6.27 13.66
C SER A 629 23.22 7.27 12.87
N THR A 630 23.14 7.06 11.56
CA THR A 630 22.24 7.69 10.59
C THR A 630 21.65 6.58 9.73
N PRO A 631 20.33 6.34 9.69
CA PRO A 631 19.80 5.19 8.97
C PRO A 631 20.06 5.34 7.46
N PRO A 632 20.23 4.23 6.70
CA PRO A 632 20.52 4.31 5.27
C PRO A 632 19.26 4.75 4.50
N VAL A 633 19.29 5.92 3.85
CA VAL A 633 18.25 6.38 2.89
C VAL A 633 18.45 5.69 1.53
N GLY A 634 18.43 4.37 1.51
CA GLY A 634 18.62 3.57 0.30
C GLY A 634 17.71 2.36 0.27
N HIS A 635 17.30 1.96 -0.94
CA HIS A 635 16.47 0.78 -1.20
C HIS A 635 16.93 -0.44 -0.40
N GLN A 636 15.99 -1.08 0.29
CA GLN A 636 16.25 -2.22 1.16
C GLN A 636 15.99 -3.53 0.41
N ALA A 637 16.92 -3.91 -0.48
CA ALA A 637 16.82 -5.12 -1.30
C ALA A 637 16.55 -6.42 -0.50
N GLY A 638 16.95 -6.49 0.77
CA GLY A 638 16.66 -7.63 1.65
C GLY A 638 15.20 -7.73 2.11
N SER A 639 14.41 -6.67 1.93
CA SER A 639 12.99 -6.58 2.26
C SER A 639 12.08 -6.68 1.02
N ASP A 640 12.65 -6.90 -0.16
CA ASP A 640 11.87 -7.21 -1.35
C ASP A 640 11.17 -8.56 -1.19
N VAL A 641 9.94 -8.63 -1.69
CA VAL A 641 9.17 -9.88 -1.71
C VAL A 641 9.22 -10.48 -3.10
N HIS A 642 9.68 -11.72 -3.14
CA HIS A 642 9.67 -12.54 -4.32
C HIS A 642 8.49 -13.51 -4.26
N SER A 643 7.98 -13.89 -5.41
CA SER A 643 6.93 -14.89 -5.45
C SER A 643 7.01 -15.85 -6.62
N PHE A 644 6.46 -17.05 -6.38
CA PHE A 644 6.24 -18.06 -7.40
C PHE A 644 4.78 -18.44 -7.47
N LEU A 645 4.19 -18.32 -8.66
CA LEU A 645 2.87 -18.87 -8.96
C LEU A 645 3.05 -20.13 -9.79
N ARG A 646 2.39 -21.23 -9.46
CA ARG A 646 2.36 -22.38 -10.39
C ARG A 646 1.74 -21.94 -11.70
N VAL A 647 2.29 -22.36 -12.84
CA VAL A 647 1.68 -22.06 -14.14
C VAL A 647 0.23 -22.57 -14.19
N GLY A 648 -0.04 -23.72 -13.57
CA GLY A 648 -1.40 -24.26 -13.47
C GLY A 648 -2.34 -23.48 -12.55
N ASP A 649 -1.84 -22.52 -11.76
CA ASP A 649 -2.56 -21.68 -10.80
C ASP A 649 -2.77 -20.25 -11.35
N LEU A 650 -2.63 -20.06 -12.66
CA LEU A 650 -2.94 -18.77 -13.28
C LEU A 650 -4.41 -18.36 -13.05
N PRO A 651 -4.71 -17.05 -13.04
CA PRO A 651 -6.09 -16.59 -13.03
C PRO A 651 -6.88 -17.14 -14.22
N LEU A 652 -8.21 -17.26 -14.10
CA LEU A 652 -9.04 -17.90 -15.13
C LEU A 652 -8.97 -17.15 -16.47
N LEU A 653 -8.62 -17.84 -17.55
CA LEU A 653 -8.58 -17.29 -18.91
C LEU A 653 -9.98 -17.21 -19.50
N ILE A 654 -10.40 -16.02 -19.95
CA ILE A 654 -11.68 -15.83 -20.62
C ILE A 654 -11.60 -16.40 -22.04
N SER A 655 -12.55 -17.28 -22.39
CA SER A 655 -12.61 -17.97 -23.67
C SER A 655 -12.75 -16.98 -24.84
N GLY A 656 -12.06 -17.27 -25.94
CA GLY A 656 -12.09 -16.44 -27.15
C GLY A 656 -11.13 -15.25 -27.15
N GLY A 657 -10.23 -15.14 -26.17
CA GLY A 657 -9.22 -14.09 -26.10
C GLY A 657 -7.98 -14.48 -25.28
N THR A 658 -7.18 -13.47 -24.89
CA THR A 658 -5.97 -13.62 -24.06
C THR A 658 -6.13 -13.03 -22.65
N THR A 659 -7.31 -12.50 -22.33
CA THR A 659 -7.60 -11.80 -21.08
C THR A 659 -7.97 -12.79 -19.99
N ARG A 660 -7.36 -12.65 -18.81
CA ARG A 660 -7.72 -13.41 -17.61
C ARG A 660 -8.54 -12.55 -16.65
N LEU A 661 -9.28 -13.20 -15.75
CA LEU A 661 -9.80 -12.51 -14.56
C LEU A 661 -8.64 -11.90 -13.78
N VAL A 662 -8.86 -10.73 -13.19
CA VAL A 662 -7.83 -9.96 -12.50
C VAL A 662 -8.09 -10.03 -10.99
N ASP A 663 -7.04 -10.37 -10.24
CA ASP A 663 -7.08 -10.45 -8.78
C ASP A 663 -7.57 -9.11 -8.17
N GLY A 664 -8.54 -9.19 -7.27
CA GLY A 664 -9.17 -8.05 -6.64
C GLY A 664 -10.17 -7.27 -7.51
N GLU A 665 -10.46 -7.67 -8.74
CA GLU A 665 -11.52 -7.03 -9.52
C GLU A 665 -12.92 -7.54 -9.14
N THR A 666 -13.90 -6.68 -9.34
CA THR A 666 -15.32 -7.02 -9.19
C THR A 666 -15.86 -7.69 -10.46
N TYR A 667 -16.58 -8.77 -10.24
CA TYR A 667 -17.42 -9.44 -11.23
C TYR A 667 -18.84 -9.60 -10.68
N PHE A 668 -19.79 -9.95 -11.54
CA PHE A 668 -21.21 -10.03 -11.18
C PHE A 668 -21.73 -11.45 -11.29
N VAL A 669 -22.45 -11.89 -10.26
CA VAL A 669 -23.02 -13.24 -10.20
C VAL A 669 -24.17 -13.38 -11.19
N ARG A 670 -24.20 -14.50 -11.91
CA ARG A 670 -25.39 -15.00 -12.61
C ARG A 670 -25.81 -16.30 -11.93
N THR A 671 -26.98 -16.28 -11.32
CA THR A 671 -27.51 -17.47 -10.62
C THR A 671 -28.04 -18.48 -11.63
N THR A 672 -28.02 -19.76 -11.25
CA THR A 672 -28.69 -20.82 -11.99
C THR A 672 -29.90 -21.31 -11.19
N ALA A 673 -30.76 -22.15 -11.79
CA ALA A 673 -31.86 -22.78 -11.07
C ALA A 673 -31.39 -23.72 -9.92
N ASP A 674 -30.11 -24.09 -9.92
CA ASP A 674 -29.47 -24.92 -8.89
C ASP A 674 -28.70 -24.02 -7.91
N ALA A 675 -29.13 -24.00 -6.65
CA ALA A 675 -28.55 -23.15 -5.60
C ALA A 675 -27.08 -23.48 -5.27
N THR A 676 -26.54 -24.58 -5.78
CA THR A 676 -25.12 -24.96 -5.64
C THR A 676 -24.24 -24.47 -6.79
N LYS A 677 -24.82 -23.74 -7.75
CA LYS A 677 -24.17 -23.32 -8.98
C LYS A 677 -24.42 -21.86 -9.33
N PHE A 678 -23.34 -21.18 -9.67
CA PHE A 678 -23.38 -19.83 -10.20
C PHE A 678 -22.40 -19.66 -11.38
N GLN A 679 -22.57 -18.56 -12.10
CA GLN A 679 -21.70 -18.12 -13.19
C GLN A 679 -21.28 -16.66 -12.91
N LEU A 680 -20.33 -16.14 -13.69
CA LEU A 680 -19.85 -14.77 -13.57
C LEU A 680 -20.13 -13.97 -14.84
N ALA A 681 -20.31 -12.66 -14.71
CA ALA A 681 -20.42 -11.69 -15.78
C ALA A 681 -19.55 -10.46 -15.47
N THR A 682 -19.18 -9.68 -16.48
CA THR A 682 -18.44 -8.42 -16.29
C THR A 682 -19.32 -7.24 -15.87
N THR A 683 -20.64 -7.36 -16.03
CA THR A 683 -21.62 -6.34 -15.64
C THR A 683 -22.83 -6.99 -14.97
N ALA A 684 -23.50 -6.25 -14.09
CA ALA A 684 -24.76 -6.71 -13.48
C ALA A 684 -25.79 -7.06 -14.57
N GLY A 685 -26.38 -8.27 -14.48
CA GLY A 685 -27.32 -8.80 -15.48
C GLY A 685 -26.70 -9.15 -16.84
N GLY A 686 -25.39 -8.98 -17.01
CA GLY A 686 -24.67 -9.26 -18.27
C GLY A 686 -24.58 -10.75 -18.60
N THR A 687 -24.12 -11.09 -19.80
CA THR A 687 -23.93 -12.48 -20.23
C THR A 687 -22.87 -13.20 -19.40
N ALA A 688 -23.08 -14.49 -19.13
CA ALA A 688 -22.11 -15.31 -18.42
C ALA A 688 -20.79 -15.42 -19.23
N LEU A 689 -19.68 -15.25 -18.52
CA LEU A 689 -18.33 -15.49 -19.02
C LEU A 689 -18.09 -16.98 -19.19
N SER A 690 -17.37 -17.33 -20.25
CA SER A 690 -16.84 -18.67 -20.46
C SER A 690 -15.32 -18.64 -20.29
N PHE A 691 -14.75 -19.73 -19.82
CA PHE A 691 -13.35 -19.87 -19.47
C PHE A 691 -12.68 -21.00 -20.26
N ASP A 692 -11.44 -20.77 -20.67
CA ASP A 692 -10.54 -21.83 -21.11
C ASP A 692 -9.71 -22.30 -19.93
N LEU A 693 -9.79 -23.60 -19.64
CA LEU A 693 -9.11 -24.23 -18.51
C LEU A 693 -7.89 -25.05 -18.93
N GLY A 694 -7.57 -25.09 -20.24
CA GLY A 694 -6.56 -25.99 -20.81
C GLY A 694 -5.13 -25.74 -20.32
N ASP A 695 -4.86 -24.56 -19.76
CA ASP A 695 -3.55 -24.18 -19.20
C ASP A 695 -3.49 -24.19 -17.68
N THR A 696 -4.58 -24.56 -17.01
CA THR A 696 -4.69 -24.61 -15.55
C THR A 696 -4.82 -26.04 -15.02
N ARG A 697 -4.50 -26.26 -13.74
CA ARG A 697 -4.70 -27.55 -13.08
C ARG A 697 -6.07 -27.60 -12.39
N ALA A 698 -6.68 -28.77 -12.34
CA ALA A 698 -7.99 -28.97 -11.71
C ALA A 698 -8.06 -28.54 -10.23
N ALA A 699 -6.93 -28.54 -9.51
CA ALA A 699 -6.85 -28.19 -8.09
C ALA A 699 -6.42 -26.72 -7.84
N ALA A 700 -6.33 -25.88 -8.87
CA ALA A 700 -6.16 -24.44 -8.71
C ALA A 700 -7.40 -23.87 -8.01
N VAL A 701 -7.21 -23.16 -6.89
CA VAL A 701 -8.30 -22.64 -6.06
C VAL A 701 -8.50 -21.16 -6.37
N HIS A 702 -9.71 -20.83 -6.82
CA HIS A 702 -10.20 -19.46 -6.97
C HIS A 702 -11.12 -19.12 -5.82
N ARG A 703 -11.09 -17.88 -5.36
CA ARG A 703 -11.89 -17.45 -4.22
C ARG A 703 -12.75 -16.25 -4.60
N PHE A 704 -13.95 -16.20 -4.04
CA PHE A 704 -14.90 -15.10 -4.25
C PHE A 704 -15.42 -14.60 -2.91
N SER A 705 -15.58 -13.28 -2.78
CA SER A 705 -16.26 -12.68 -1.63
C SER A 705 -17.39 -11.74 -2.06
N PRO A 706 -18.50 -11.65 -1.29
CA PRO A 706 -19.52 -10.63 -1.49
C PRO A 706 -18.92 -9.22 -1.44
N GLY A 707 -19.23 -8.39 -2.44
CA GLY A 707 -18.89 -6.97 -2.47
C GLY A 707 -20.11 -6.07 -2.61
N VAL A 708 -19.89 -4.76 -2.56
CA VAL A 708 -20.88 -3.73 -2.89
C VAL A 708 -20.42 -3.06 -4.18
N ASN A 709 -21.26 -3.04 -5.22
CA ASN A 709 -20.97 -2.35 -6.48
C ASN A 709 -21.01 -0.83 -6.25
N LEU A 710 -19.85 -0.20 -6.15
CA LEU A 710 -19.70 1.22 -5.89
C LEU A 710 -19.67 1.98 -7.20
N THR A 711 -20.43 3.08 -7.28
CA THR A 711 -20.33 4.01 -8.41
C THR A 711 -20.14 5.45 -7.93
N PRO A 712 -19.45 6.31 -8.71
CA PRO A 712 -19.19 7.69 -8.33
C PRO A 712 -20.50 8.46 -8.12
N GLY A 713 -20.56 9.23 -7.03
CA GLY A 713 -21.75 9.95 -6.59
C GLY A 713 -21.84 11.40 -7.06
N GLY A 714 -20.80 11.95 -7.69
CA GLY A 714 -20.66 13.39 -7.94
C GLY A 714 -19.62 14.03 -7.00
N ALA A 715 -19.69 15.35 -6.80
CA ALA A 715 -18.75 16.09 -5.95
C ALA A 715 -19.16 16.08 -4.47
N GLY A 716 -18.22 16.43 -3.59
CA GLY A 716 -18.42 16.67 -2.16
C GLY A 716 -18.10 15.49 -1.25
N GLU A 717 -18.08 15.77 0.05
CA GLU A 717 -17.61 14.88 1.11
C GLU A 717 -18.59 13.72 1.35
N GLN A 718 -18.03 12.56 1.64
CA GLN A 718 -18.71 11.33 1.98
C GLN A 718 -18.17 10.84 3.31
N ILE A 719 -19.00 10.26 4.15
CA ILE A 719 -18.59 9.84 5.49
C ILE A 719 -18.98 8.38 5.69
N LEU A 720 -18.01 7.59 6.16
CA LEU A 720 -18.25 6.29 6.76
C LEU A 720 -18.02 6.42 8.26
N ARG A 721 -19.12 6.49 9.03
CA ARG A 721 -19.05 6.54 10.49
C ARG A 721 -19.14 5.13 11.07
N LEU A 722 -18.35 4.87 12.10
CA LEU A 722 -18.33 3.60 12.82
C LEU A 722 -19.66 3.42 13.57
N ASP A 723 -20.31 2.28 13.37
CA ASP A 723 -21.48 1.88 14.14
C ASP A 723 -21.04 1.57 15.57
N LEU A 724 -21.52 2.33 16.56
CA LEU A 724 -21.17 2.17 17.97
C LEU A 724 -21.88 0.96 18.60
N GLY A 725 -22.99 0.52 18.02
CA GLY A 725 -23.84 -0.56 18.52
C GLY A 725 -24.45 -0.29 19.90
N GLY A 726 -25.14 -1.29 20.45
CA GLY A 726 -25.60 -1.27 21.85
C GLY A 726 -26.85 -0.42 22.12
N SER A 727 -26.85 0.30 23.23
CA SER A 727 -27.97 1.11 23.76
C SER A 727 -27.51 2.55 23.94
N SER A 728 -28.36 3.57 23.90
CA SER A 728 -27.95 4.97 24.17
C SER A 728 -27.67 5.28 25.65
N VAL A 729 -27.20 4.29 26.42
CA VAL A 729 -26.78 4.42 27.81
C VAL A 729 -25.29 4.10 27.88
N LEU A 730 -24.49 5.07 28.30
CA LEU A 730 -23.05 4.89 28.52
C LEU A 730 -22.82 3.78 29.56
N PRO A 731 -22.01 2.75 29.26
CA PRO A 731 -21.67 1.72 30.24
C PRO A 731 -21.10 2.35 31.52
N THR A 732 -21.23 1.65 32.65
CA THR A 732 -20.62 2.11 33.90
C THR A 732 -19.11 1.89 33.83
N GLY A 733 -18.33 2.92 34.14
CA GLY A 733 -16.88 2.86 34.02
C GLY A 733 -16.29 4.23 33.71
N PHE A 734 -14.98 4.27 33.43
CA PHE A 734 -14.37 5.46 32.86
C PHE A 734 -14.35 5.33 31.33
N HIS A 735 -14.56 6.45 30.66
CA HIS A 735 -14.56 6.57 29.21
C HIS A 735 -13.89 7.89 28.85
N ARG A 736 -12.71 7.84 28.22
CA ARG A 736 -11.93 9.04 27.89
C ARG A 736 -11.32 8.92 26.49
N LEU A 737 -11.17 10.06 25.84
CA LEU A 737 -10.33 10.19 24.64
C LEU A 737 -8.93 10.64 25.03
N ASP A 738 -7.95 9.89 24.54
CA ASP A 738 -6.53 10.17 24.66
C ASP A 738 -5.92 10.44 23.29
N GLY A 739 -4.77 11.12 23.25
CA GLY A 739 -3.94 11.17 22.07
C GLY A 739 -3.26 9.81 21.84
N PRO A 740 -2.82 9.52 20.60
CA PRO A 740 -2.08 8.30 20.31
C PRO A 740 -0.89 8.10 21.27
N GLY A 741 -0.72 6.87 21.76
CA GLY A 741 0.24 6.52 22.80
C GLY A 741 -0.24 6.81 24.24
N GLY A 742 -1.54 7.00 24.46
CA GLY A 742 -2.13 7.23 25.77
C GLY A 742 -1.88 8.61 26.39
N VAL A 743 -1.49 9.61 25.59
CA VAL A 743 -1.22 10.98 26.07
C VAL A 743 -2.54 11.69 26.40
N SER A 744 -2.63 12.36 27.54
CA SER A 744 -3.87 13.06 27.90
C SER A 744 -4.13 14.27 26.98
N LEU A 745 -5.32 14.32 26.38
CA LEU A 745 -5.75 15.47 25.58
C LEU A 745 -6.06 16.70 26.45
N GLY A 746 -6.52 16.49 27.70
CA GLY A 746 -6.89 17.58 28.61
C GLY A 746 -5.71 18.40 29.16
N SER A 747 -4.48 17.87 29.11
CA SER A 747 -3.26 18.64 29.38
C SER A 747 -2.68 19.33 28.15
N SER A 748 -3.32 19.13 26.99
CA SER A 748 -2.85 19.57 25.66
C SER A 748 -3.86 20.48 24.94
N ALA A 749 -5.04 20.72 25.53
CA ALA A 749 -6.12 21.52 24.97
C ALA A 749 -6.14 22.90 25.62
N THR A 750 -5.78 23.91 24.83
CA THR A 750 -5.96 25.32 25.15
C THR A 750 -7.09 25.81 24.26
N THR A 751 -8.18 26.29 24.86
CA THR A 751 -9.40 26.67 24.16
C THR A 751 -9.60 28.16 24.25
N SER A 752 -9.81 28.83 23.12
CA SER A 752 -10.11 30.27 23.09
C SER A 752 -11.36 30.57 23.91
N GLY A 753 -11.30 31.61 24.73
CA GLY A 753 -12.37 32.05 25.62
C GLY A 753 -12.23 31.52 27.05
N ASP A 754 -11.04 31.09 27.47
CA ASP A 754 -10.72 30.76 28.87
C ASP A 754 -9.98 31.88 29.60
N GLY A 755 -9.72 32.99 28.88
CA GLY A 755 -9.07 34.18 29.41
C GLY A 755 -7.62 33.99 29.79
N ARG A 756 -6.96 32.95 29.29
CA ARG A 756 -5.53 32.70 29.43
C ARG A 756 -4.92 32.53 28.06
N SER A 757 -3.97 33.40 27.75
CA SER A 757 -3.20 33.26 26.52
C SER A 757 -2.31 32.03 26.61
N ALA A 758 -2.35 31.17 25.59
CA ALA A 758 -1.69 29.89 25.64
C ALA A 758 -0.92 29.53 24.36
N ALA A 759 0.38 29.24 24.55
CA ALA A 759 1.27 28.72 23.51
C ALA A 759 1.45 27.20 23.68
N THR A 760 0.84 26.40 22.80
CA THR A 760 0.90 24.92 22.89
C THR A 760 1.58 24.32 21.66
N SER A 761 2.81 23.85 21.84
CA SER A 761 3.57 23.12 20.83
C SER A 761 3.57 21.61 21.12
N ASN A 762 2.90 20.84 20.27
CA ASN A 762 2.92 19.37 20.32
C ASN A 762 3.62 18.79 19.09
N GLY A 763 4.65 17.98 19.32
CA GLY A 763 5.35 17.21 18.30
C GLY A 763 5.54 15.79 18.78
N SER A 764 5.02 14.81 18.03
CA SER A 764 5.29 13.39 18.25
C SER A 764 5.98 12.79 17.01
N GLY A 765 7.11 12.12 17.24
CA GLY A 765 7.71 11.25 16.24
C GLY A 765 7.28 9.82 16.51
N GLY A 766 6.51 9.21 15.60
CA GLY A 766 6.01 7.83 15.72
C GLY A 766 6.98 6.78 15.18
N GLY A 767 8.30 6.98 15.33
CA GLY A 767 9.34 6.12 14.76
C GLY A 767 10.16 5.35 15.78
N VAL A 768 10.89 4.33 15.31
CA VAL A 768 11.80 3.47 16.12
C VAL A 768 12.84 4.32 16.88
N VAL A 769 13.23 5.49 16.34
CA VAL A 769 13.93 6.55 17.06
C VAL A 769 13.29 7.91 16.70
N ALA A 770 12.81 8.64 17.71
CA ALA A 770 12.18 9.95 17.56
C ALA A 770 12.86 11.00 18.45
N VAL A 771 13.19 12.16 17.89
CA VAL A 771 13.62 13.34 18.66
C VAL A 771 12.69 14.50 18.30
N GLY A 772 11.88 14.91 19.28
CA GLY A 772 11.02 16.09 19.18
C GLY A 772 11.64 17.24 19.96
N VAL A 773 11.79 18.41 19.32
CA VAL A 773 12.09 19.67 20.03
C VAL A 773 10.82 20.50 19.97
N ASN A 774 10.13 20.60 21.11
CA ASN A 774 8.92 21.40 21.26
C ASN A 774 9.30 22.67 22.03
N ARG A 775 9.00 23.83 21.46
CA ARG A 775 9.20 25.12 22.12
C ARG A 775 7.87 25.86 22.17
N SER A 776 7.48 26.23 23.38
CA SER A 776 6.30 27.04 23.68
C SER A 776 6.77 28.28 24.42
N ASP A 777 6.69 29.44 23.77
CA ASP A 777 7.01 30.73 24.38
C ASP A 777 5.73 31.57 24.48
N LEU A 778 5.47 32.12 25.67
CA LEU A 778 4.35 33.02 25.96
C LEU A 778 4.93 34.32 26.54
N ASP A 779 4.77 35.42 25.82
CA ASP A 779 5.28 36.76 26.16
C ASP A 779 4.17 37.77 26.49
#